data_AF-A0A1Q7X3J0-F1
#
_entry.id   AF-A0A1Q7X3J0-F1
#
_cell.length_a   1.000
_cell.length_b   1.000
_cell.length_c   1.000
_cell.angle_alpha   90.00
_cell.angle_beta   90.00
_cell.angle_gamma   90.00
#
_symmetry.space_group_name_H-M   'P 1'
#
loop_
_entity.id
_entity.type
_entity.pdbx_description
1 polymer ?
#
loop_
_entity_poly.entity_id
_entity_poly.type
_entity_poly.pdbx_seq_one_letter_code
_entity_poly.pdbx_strand_id
1 'polypeptide(L)'
;TNTERVGRARRMLYELLLADHPSPCLRQAATGDCELETQARRAGLQTLRFTPRLSPRGIDDSSPIIKVDHSACILCDRCIRGCSEVKQNFVIGRTGKGGGTGIAFDTDLPMGHSTCVGCGECMVSCPTGALTNKKVLEVRLPQGELLSPDELLKLPIFAGVSGTFLALNKGSVIRRRFRPGEIICREGEQGSTAFYVLSGQVEVSISTPMAHVKSGPPTGRAGVANFFRRLSQLVGSDEDQRDDGPQRFIPIDGPIDLDYGNPVARIGPGELFGEMTCMSFYPRSATVRALEETEVLEMLRNVLHVLQKNKRFKAELERGYRERALATHLRSVPMFAGVTDDFIGHLCDRVELIQYEPGQVICRQGEAADSFFLVRIGFVKVTQTFPGSEMVLRYLARGNYFGEIGLLGGGVRTATCSALDHVEVVQIRGDDFHAMLERFPEIRANLEAEAATRLAHDQERHQRVSTVPIADFLTQGLMEAQNLLLIDLERCTRCDLCVRACAAAHDGVTRLVRDGLRFDKYLVATSCRSCRDPLCMIGCPVGSIRRRDSLEIIIEDWCIGCGLCAESCPYGNINLHSFTVAVADELHPGQKKAVVREKATTCDLSRELKEPACVYACPHAAAIRVEPLTFFADKLALAK
;
A
#
# COMPACT_ATOMS: atom_id res chain seq x y z
N THR A 1 10.79 32.91 37.95
CA THR A 1 11.70 32.53 36.85
C THR A 1 12.39 33.71 36.16
N ASN A 2 12.20 34.97 36.56
CA ASN A 2 12.76 36.16 35.89
C ASN A 2 13.80 36.92 36.74
N THR A 3 14.55 36.21 37.58
CA THR A 3 15.62 36.85 38.37
C THR A 3 16.85 37.09 37.51
N GLU A 4 17.66 38.09 37.88
CA GLU A 4 18.87 38.46 37.14
C GLU A 4 19.87 37.31 37.01
N ARG A 5 20.02 36.50 38.07
CA ARG A 5 20.83 35.27 38.07
C ARG A 5 20.37 34.29 37.00
N VAL A 6 19.06 34.05 36.89
CA VAL A 6 18.49 33.15 35.88
C VAL A 6 18.63 33.75 34.47
N GLY A 7 18.46 35.07 34.33
CA GLY A 7 18.68 35.77 33.05
C GLY A 7 20.13 35.68 32.55
N ARG A 8 21.12 35.77 33.44
CA ARG A 8 22.54 35.55 33.10
C ARG A 8 22.82 34.12 32.66
N ALA A 9 22.28 33.13 33.39
CA ALA A 9 22.43 31.72 33.03
C ALA A 9 21.82 31.40 31.66
N ARG A 10 20.60 31.89 31.36
CA ARG A 10 19.97 31.70 30.03
C ARG A 10 20.79 32.31 28.91
N ARG A 11 21.29 33.55 29.09
CA ARG A 11 22.16 34.20 28.10
C ARG A 11 23.38 33.34 27.80
N MET A 12 24.07 32.84 28.81
CA MET A 12 25.21 31.95 28.64
C MET A 12 24.84 30.67 27.86
N LEU A 13 23.71 30.04 28.20
CA LEU A 13 23.24 28.83 27.51
C LEU A 13 22.90 29.09 26.04
N TYR A 14 22.18 30.17 25.73
CA TYR A 14 21.88 30.52 24.34
C TYR A 14 23.15 30.83 23.55
N GLU A 15 24.13 31.48 24.17
CA GLU A 15 25.40 31.78 23.53
C GLU A 15 26.22 30.52 23.23
N LEU A 16 26.23 29.55 24.14
CA LEU A 16 26.86 28.24 23.90
C LEU A 16 26.15 27.45 22.80
N LEU A 17 24.81 27.42 22.81
CA LEU A 17 24.03 26.74 21.78
C LEU A 17 24.19 27.41 20.41
N LEU A 18 24.30 28.74 20.36
CA LEU A 18 24.58 29.48 19.13
C LEU A 18 26.01 29.28 18.62
N ALA A 19 26.98 28.99 19.49
CA ALA A 19 28.32 28.63 19.04
C ALA A 19 28.31 27.32 18.26
N ASP A 20 27.44 26.38 18.63
CA ASP A 20 27.31 25.08 17.98
C ASP A 20 26.20 25.05 16.90
N HIS A 21 25.66 26.22 16.50
CA HIS A 21 24.53 26.35 15.57
C HIS A 21 24.80 27.42 14.49
N PRO A 22 24.59 27.14 13.19
CA PRO A 22 24.73 28.15 12.15
C PRO A 22 23.68 29.25 12.37
N SER A 23 24.09 30.52 12.35
CA SER A 23 23.16 31.65 12.44
C SER A 23 23.45 32.64 11.30
N PRO A 24 22.49 32.93 10.42
CA PRO A 24 21.14 32.35 10.39
C PRO A 24 21.15 30.87 9.95
N CYS A 25 20.39 30.00 10.63
CA CYS A 25 20.17 28.64 10.15
C CYS A 25 19.13 28.59 9.02
N LEU A 26 18.99 27.44 8.37
CA LEU A 26 18.06 27.25 7.24
C LEU A 26 16.62 27.64 7.57
N ARG A 27 16.11 27.32 8.77
CA ARG A 27 14.75 27.70 9.18
C ARG A 27 14.63 29.20 9.45
N GLN A 28 15.62 29.81 10.10
CA GLN A 28 15.62 31.26 10.30
C GLN A 28 15.69 32.01 8.97
N ALA A 29 16.46 31.50 8.00
CA ALA A 29 16.52 32.05 6.65
C ALA A 29 15.24 31.81 5.84
N ALA A 30 14.55 30.68 6.04
CA ALA A 30 13.37 30.30 5.27
C ALA A 30 12.06 30.88 5.81
N THR A 31 11.80 30.76 7.11
CA THR A 31 10.52 31.07 7.76
C THR A 31 10.65 32.10 8.88
N GLY A 32 11.87 32.39 9.33
CA GLY A 32 12.13 33.41 10.37
C GLY A 32 11.76 32.99 11.79
N ASP A 33 11.36 31.74 12.00
CA ASP A 33 10.75 31.23 13.24
C ASP A 33 11.64 30.26 14.05
N CYS A 34 12.97 30.30 13.85
CA CYS A 34 13.89 29.51 14.69
C CYS A 34 13.74 29.93 16.16
N GLU A 35 13.35 28.98 17.03
CA GLU A 35 13.12 29.24 18.45
C GLU A 35 14.41 29.71 19.13
N LEU A 36 15.56 29.04 18.86
CA LEU A 36 16.84 29.38 19.48
C LEU A 36 17.26 30.81 19.14
N GLU A 37 17.27 31.18 17.86
CA GLU A 37 17.66 32.51 17.41
C GLU A 37 16.68 33.58 17.91
N THR A 38 15.38 33.26 17.98
CA THR A 38 14.37 34.14 18.56
C THR A 38 14.60 34.38 20.05
N GLN A 39 14.89 33.34 20.84
CA GLN A 39 15.17 33.48 22.26
C GLN A 39 16.50 34.22 22.51
N ALA A 40 17.52 33.96 21.69
CA ALA A 40 18.80 34.66 21.79
C ALA A 40 18.66 36.17 21.51
N ARG A 41 17.90 36.54 20.47
CA ARG A 41 17.56 37.96 20.19
C ARG A 41 16.82 38.61 21.35
N ARG A 42 15.80 37.93 21.91
CA ARG A 42 15.07 38.40 23.09
C ARG A 42 15.98 38.57 24.31
N ALA A 43 17.02 37.75 24.43
CA ALA A 43 18.02 37.84 25.47
C ALA A 43 19.10 38.91 25.22
N GLY A 44 19.02 39.65 24.10
CA GLY A 44 19.94 40.74 23.77
C GLY A 44 21.31 40.28 23.26
N LEU A 45 21.43 39.04 22.75
CA LEU A 45 22.68 38.55 22.17
C LEU A 45 22.83 39.08 20.73
N GLN A 46 23.84 39.94 20.51
CA GLN A 46 24.18 40.50 19.19
C GLN A 46 25.54 40.01 18.67
N THR A 47 26.46 39.66 19.57
CA THR A 47 27.79 39.13 19.26
C THR A 47 28.07 37.92 20.14
N LEU A 48 28.70 36.89 19.56
CA LEU A 48 29.06 35.65 20.25
C LEU A 48 30.49 35.75 20.76
N ARG A 49 30.72 35.46 22.05
CA ARG A 49 32.07 35.39 22.63
C ARG A 49 32.76 34.05 22.35
N PHE A 50 31.98 33.01 22.11
CA PHE A 50 32.48 31.66 21.86
C PHE A 50 32.72 31.45 20.36
N THR A 51 33.85 30.80 20.04
CA THR A 51 34.18 30.41 18.68
C THR A 51 33.15 29.40 18.15
N PRO A 52 32.64 29.56 16.91
CA PRO A 52 31.73 28.59 16.32
C PRO A 52 32.34 27.18 16.21
N ARG A 53 31.56 26.15 16.55
CA ARG A 53 31.94 24.73 16.47
C ARG A 53 30.81 23.93 15.82
N LEU A 54 30.68 24.10 14.52
CA LEU A 54 29.64 23.41 13.75
C LEU A 54 29.97 21.92 13.59
N SER A 55 28.93 21.08 13.61
CA SER A 55 29.06 19.65 13.34
C SER A 55 29.65 19.40 11.94
N PRO A 56 30.66 18.52 11.80
CA PRO A 56 31.24 18.18 10.50
C PRO A 56 30.36 17.23 9.67
N ARG A 57 29.26 16.71 10.24
CA ARG A 57 28.41 15.69 9.58
C ARG A 57 27.63 16.22 8.37
N GLY A 58 27.58 17.54 8.19
CA GLY A 58 27.01 18.16 7.00
C GLY A 58 25.49 17.99 6.86
N ILE A 59 25.05 18.02 5.62
CA ILE A 59 23.63 17.96 5.24
C ILE A 59 23.34 16.58 4.66
N ASP A 60 22.27 15.97 5.14
CA ASP A 60 21.67 14.79 4.54
C ASP A 60 20.39 15.20 3.78
N ASP A 61 20.45 14.99 2.47
CA ASP A 61 19.40 15.32 1.50
C ASP A 61 18.83 14.05 0.83
N SER A 62 19.04 12.87 1.42
CA SER A 62 18.61 11.58 0.85
C SER A 62 17.09 11.36 0.87
N SER A 63 16.38 11.92 1.86
CA SER A 63 14.92 11.80 1.94
C SER A 63 14.22 12.71 0.91
N PRO A 64 13.12 12.26 0.27
CA PRO A 64 12.39 13.08 -0.71
C PRO A 64 11.64 14.26 -0.08
N ILE A 65 11.37 14.22 1.23
CA ILE A 65 10.49 15.19 1.92
C ILE A 65 11.14 15.87 3.13
N ILE A 66 12.16 15.25 3.75
CA ILE A 66 12.84 15.80 4.92
C ILE A 66 14.27 16.17 4.52
N LYS A 67 14.69 17.38 4.87
CA LYS A 67 16.08 17.81 4.79
C LYS A 67 16.67 17.83 6.19
N VAL A 68 17.81 17.17 6.36
CA VAL A 68 18.50 17.10 7.64
C VAL A 68 19.79 17.91 7.55
N ASP A 69 19.89 18.94 8.39
CA ASP A 69 21.10 19.71 8.59
C ASP A 69 21.67 19.39 9.97
N HIS A 70 22.67 18.50 10.01
CA HIS A 70 23.28 18.08 11.27
C HIS A 70 24.03 19.23 11.96
N SER A 71 24.45 20.26 11.22
CA SER A 71 25.10 21.45 11.79
C SER A 71 24.11 22.33 12.55
N ALA A 72 22.83 22.29 12.20
CA ALA A 72 21.78 23.03 12.88
C ALA A 72 21.19 22.33 14.12
N CYS A 73 21.63 21.11 14.43
CA CYS A 73 21.12 20.32 15.54
C CYS A 73 21.71 20.73 16.89
N ILE A 74 20.85 21.12 17.81
CA ILE A 74 21.24 21.50 19.18
C ILE A 74 21.06 20.37 20.20
N LEU A 75 20.86 19.13 19.74
CA LEU A 75 20.74 17.94 20.58
C LEU A 75 19.69 18.07 21.71
N CYS A 76 18.51 18.60 21.38
CA CYS A 76 17.42 18.80 22.33
C CYS A 76 16.48 17.57 22.49
N ASP A 77 16.72 16.50 21.72
CA ASP A 77 15.95 15.25 21.69
C ASP A 77 14.45 15.35 21.35
N ARG A 78 13.93 16.54 21.03
CA ARG A 78 12.53 16.71 20.64
C ARG A 78 12.14 15.86 19.42
N CYS A 79 13.03 15.74 18.43
CA CYS A 79 12.78 14.90 17.25
C CYS A 79 12.78 13.40 17.58
N ILE A 80 13.63 12.95 18.50
CA ILE A 80 13.66 11.56 18.99
C ILE A 80 12.34 11.24 19.67
N ARG A 81 11.91 12.09 20.61
CA ARG A 81 10.64 11.94 21.32
C ARG A 81 9.42 12.05 20.39
N GLY A 82 9.45 12.94 19.40
CA GLY A 82 8.40 12.99 18.37
C GLY A 82 8.31 11.68 17.57
N CYS A 83 9.46 11.10 17.23
CA CYS A 83 9.51 9.83 16.51
C CYS A 83 9.04 8.64 17.37
N SER A 84 9.49 8.56 18.63
CA SER A 84 9.19 7.42 19.51
C SER A 84 7.91 7.58 20.31
N GLU A 85 7.69 8.70 21.00
CA GLU A 85 6.56 8.88 21.91
C GLU A 85 5.27 9.26 21.15
N VAL A 86 5.37 10.16 20.17
CA VAL A 86 4.19 10.66 19.44
C VAL A 86 3.79 9.74 18.29
N LYS A 87 4.76 9.26 17.51
CA LYS A 87 4.51 8.43 16.33
C LYS A 87 4.81 6.96 16.49
N GLN A 88 5.50 6.55 17.56
CA GLN A 88 5.83 5.14 17.82
C GLN A 88 6.63 4.47 16.68
N ASN A 89 7.44 5.25 15.95
CA ASN A 89 8.25 4.78 14.81
C ASN A 89 9.67 4.35 15.21
N PHE A 90 10.24 4.91 16.29
CA PHE A 90 11.56 4.54 16.84
C PHE A 90 12.77 4.63 15.88
N VAL A 91 12.70 5.45 14.84
CA VAL A 91 13.75 5.59 13.80
C VAL A 91 14.93 6.47 14.24
N ILE A 92 14.69 7.51 15.05
CA ILE A 92 15.69 8.53 15.37
C ILE A 92 16.34 8.25 16.73
N GLY A 93 17.67 8.21 16.77
CA GLY A 93 18.46 8.04 17.99
C GLY A 93 19.61 9.04 18.12
N ARG A 94 20.45 8.87 19.15
CA ARG A 94 21.75 9.57 19.29
C ARG A 94 22.90 8.67 18.87
N THR A 95 23.94 9.26 18.31
CA THR A 95 25.21 8.59 17.99
C THR A 95 26.40 9.51 18.29
N GLY A 96 27.59 8.91 18.31
CA GLY A 96 28.86 9.63 18.43
C GLY A 96 29.26 10.03 19.85
N LYS A 97 30.40 10.71 19.96
CA LYS A 97 30.98 11.24 21.21
C LYS A 97 31.62 12.61 20.97
N GLY A 98 31.63 13.47 21.99
CA GLY A 98 32.25 14.80 21.92
C GLY A 98 31.67 15.64 20.77
N GLY A 99 32.54 16.28 19.98
CA GLY A 99 32.13 17.07 18.81
C GLY A 99 31.53 16.25 17.65
N GLY A 100 31.60 14.92 17.69
CA GLY A 100 30.93 14.03 16.73
C GLY A 100 29.53 13.61 17.17
N THR A 101 29.03 14.10 18.31
CA THR A 101 27.69 13.74 18.81
C THR A 101 26.62 14.31 17.89
N GLY A 102 25.67 13.47 17.48
CA GLY A 102 24.61 13.85 16.56
C GLY A 102 23.37 12.98 16.74
N ILE A 103 22.30 13.36 16.04
CA ILE A 103 21.19 12.46 15.78
C ILE A 103 21.56 11.45 14.68
N ALA A 104 20.97 10.27 14.72
CA ALA A 104 21.15 9.18 13.77
C ALA A 104 19.79 8.59 13.37
N PHE A 105 19.73 7.93 12.21
CA PHE A 105 18.56 7.20 11.72
C PHE A 105 18.89 5.72 11.64
N ASP A 106 18.11 4.87 12.30
CA ASP A 106 18.41 3.44 12.51
C ASP A 106 19.87 3.20 12.93
N THR A 107 20.65 2.49 12.11
CA THR A 107 22.08 2.22 12.29
C THR A 107 22.95 3.31 11.66
N ASP A 108 22.61 4.58 11.93
CA ASP A 108 23.29 5.77 11.40
C ASP A 108 23.28 5.89 9.86
N LEU A 109 22.20 5.43 9.23
CA LEU A 109 21.98 5.54 7.79
C LEU A 109 21.55 6.98 7.39
N PRO A 110 21.73 7.37 6.11
CA PRO A 110 21.02 8.51 5.56
C PRO A 110 19.51 8.35 5.73
N MET A 111 18.79 9.43 6.03
CA MET A 111 17.37 9.41 6.38
C MET A 111 16.50 8.75 5.31
N GLY A 112 16.77 8.99 4.03
CA GLY A 112 16.03 8.38 2.92
C GLY A 112 16.25 6.88 2.78
N HIS A 113 17.29 6.33 3.41
CA HIS A 113 17.61 4.90 3.42
C HIS A 113 17.27 4.22 4.76
N SER A 114 16.72 4.98 5.71
CA SER A 114 16.24 4.46 7.00
C SER A 114 14.80 3.94 6.88
N THR A 115 14.31 3.32 7.95
CA THR A 115 12.91 2.89 8.14
C THR A 115 11.93 4.07 8.34
N CYS A 116 12.38 5.31 8.11
CA CYS A 116 11.54 6.51 8.21
C CYS A 116 10.35 6.47 7.23
N VAL A 117 9.14 6.38 7.79
CA VAL A 117 7.87 6.42 7.04
C VAL A 117 7.48 7.83 6.56
N GLY A 118 8.29 8.85 6.85
CA GLY A 118 8.03 10.20 6.34
C GLY A 118 6.88 10.97 7.01
N CYS A 119 6.41 10.54 8.18
CA CYS A 119 5.28 11.16 8.90
C CYS A 119 5.47 12.65 9.29
N GLY A 120 6.72 13.14 9.29
CA GLY A 120 7.08 14.54 9.47
C GLY A 120 7.00 15.11 10.88
N GLU A 121 6.70 14.30 11.90
CA GLU A 121 6.65 14.76 13.30
C GLU A 121 7.97 15.36 13.78
N CYS A 122 9.09 14.78 13.34
CA CYS A 122 10.42 15.25 13.71
C CYS A 122 10.72 16.67 13.21
N MET A 123 10.09 17.09 12.09
CA MET A 123 10.22 18.44 11.53
C MET A 123 9.38 19.44 12.33
N VAL A 124 8.17 19.05 12.72
CA VAL A 124 7.28 19.87 13.57
C VAL A 124 7.94 20.12 14.94
N SER A 125 8.54 19.06 15.50
CA SER A 125 9.18 19.08 16.82
C SER A 125 10.55 19.78 16.84
N CYS A 126 11.20 19.98 15.70
CA CYS A 126 12.55 20.57 15.64
C CYS A 126 12.50 22.08 15.92
N PRO A 127 13.17 22.61 16.97
CA PRO A 127 13.07 24.03 17.32
C PRO A 127 13.98 24.96 16.48
N THR A 128 14.96 24.41 15.77
CA THR A 128 16.00 25.20 15.11
C THR A 128 15.91 25.21 13.60
N GLY A 129 15.82 24.04 12.96
CA GLY A 129 16.03 23.87 11.51
C GLY A 129 16.93 22.70 11.15
N ALA A 130 17.35 21.89 12.13
CA ALA A 130 18.10 20.67 11.91
C ALA A 130 17.31 19.60 11.13
N LEU A 131 15.99 19.57 11.30
CA LEU A 131 15.08 18.79 10.46
C LEU A 131 14.05 19.76 9.93
N THR A 132 14.03 19.94 8.62
CA THR A 132 13.07 20.80 7.95
C THR A 132 12.37 20.03 6.85
N ASN A 133 11.16 20.47 6.53
CA ASN A 133 10.57 20.08 5.25
C ASN A 133 11.55 20.55 4.19
N LYS A 134 11.92 19.65 3.28
CA LYS A 134 12.38 20.13 1.99
C LYS A 134 11.30 21.07 1.51
N LYS A 135 11.65 22.33 1.22
CA LYS A 135 10.78 23.11 0.36
C LYS A 135 10.59 22.21 -0.85
N VAL A 136 9.35 21.93 -1.19
CA VAL A 136 8.99 21.40 -2.50
C VAL A 136 9.29 22.53 -3.50
N LEU A 137 10.56 22.92 -3.61
CA LEU A 137 11.07 23.80 -4.62
C LEU A 137 11.03 22.94 -5.87
N GLU A 138 9.98 23.18 -6.64
CA GLU A 138 9.70 22.62 -7.97
C GLU A 138 9.01 21.26 -8.04
N VAL A 139 8.00 20.99 -7.20
CA VAL A 139 6.80 20.35 -7.78
C VAL A 139 5.90 21.46 -8.25
N ARG A 140 6.21 22.00 -9.43
CA ARG A 140 5.22 22.78 -10.17
C ARG A 140 4.17 21.78 -10.61
N LEU A 141 2.96 21.95 -10.13
CA LEU A 141 1.82 21.26 -10.70
C LEU A 141 1.81 21.54 -12.22
N PRO A 142 1.73 20.50 -13.06
CA PRO A 142 2.25 20.52 -14.42
C PRO A 142 1.58 21.57 -15.33
N GLN A 143 0.32 21.93 -15.10
CA GLN A 143 -0.46 22.95 -15.82
C GLN A 143 -1.75 23.29 -15.04
N GLY A 144 -2.04 24.57 -14.76
CA GLY A 144 -3.34 25.01 -14.22
C GLY A 144 -3.33 26.44 -13.65
N GLU A 145 -4.52 26.93 -13.29
CA GLU A 145 -4.71 28.21 -12.60
C GLU A 145 -4.32 28.05 -11.12
N LEU A 146 -3.30 28.78 -10.68
CA LEU A 146 -2.92 28.85 -9.27
C LEU A 146 -3.98 29.63 -8.49
N LEU A 147 -4.55 29.00 -7.47
CA LEU A 147 -5.51 29.66 -6.60
C LEU A 147 -4.80 30.31 -5.41
N SER A 148 -5.18 31.57 -5.13
CA SER A 148 -4.76 32.26 -3.92
C SER A 148 -5.41 31.64 -2.68
N PRO A 149 -4.82 31.80 -1.48
CA PRO A 149 -5.44 31.35 -0.23
C PRO A 149 -6.87 31.86 -0.05
N ASP A 150 -7.15 33.11 -0.43
CA ASP A 150 -8.49 33.71 -0.32
C ASP A 150 -9.50 33.08 -1.28
N GLU A 151 -9.06 32.66 -2.47
CA GLU A 151 -9.91 31.92 -3.40
C GLU A 151 -10.17 30.49 -2.93
N LEU A 152 -9.16 29.82 -2.36
CA LEU A 152 -9.31 28.49 -1.79
C LEU A 152 -10.30 28.51 -0.62
N LEU A 153 -10.21 29.48 0.29
CA LEU A 153 -11.12 29.61 1.43
C LEU A 153 -12.59 29.83 1.04
N LYS A 154 -12.87 30.31 -0.17
CA LYS A 154 -14.25 30.45 -0.69
C LYS A 154 -14.85 29.12 -1.15
N LEU A 155 -14.03 28.11 -1.39
CA LEU A 155 -14.51 26.80 -1.83
C LEU A 155 -14.98 25.99 -0.63
N PRO A 156 -16.14 25.30 -0.71
CA PRO A 156 -16.70 24.52 0.39
C PRO A 156 -15.72 23.50 0.98
N ILE A 157 -14.90 22.88 0.13
CA ILE A 157 -13.88 21.89 0.49
C ILE A 157 -12.84 22.42 1.50
N PHE A 158 -12.49 23.71 1.46
CA PHE A 158 -11.53 24.32 2.38
C PHE A 158 -12.18 24.97 3.60
N ALA A 159 -13.50 24.83 3.76
CA ALA A 159 -14.18 25.40 4.93
C ALA A 159 -13.63 24.79 6.23
N GLY A 160 -13.13 25.64 7.13
CA GLY A 160 -12.50 25.21 8.38
C GLY A 160 -10.99 24.95 8.28
N VAL A 161 -10.38 25.11 7.10
CA VAL A 161 -8.91 25.11 6.94
C VAL A 161 -8.36 26.48 7.31
N SER A 162 -7.21 26.52 7.98
CA SER A 162 -6.55 27.77 8.35
C SER A 162 -6.03 28.53 7.12
N GLY A 163 -6.40 29.81 7.00
CA GLY A 163 -5.84 30.69 5.96
C GLY A 163 -4.32 30.83 6.04
N THR A 164 -3.74 30.80 7.25
CA THR A 164 -2.29 30.79 7.45
C THR A 164 -1.66 29.54 6.86
N PHE A 165 -2.29 28.37 7.04
CA PHE A 165 -1.81 27.12 6.43
C PHE A 165 -1.82 27.22 4.90
N LEU A 166 -2.91 27.72 4.30
CA LEU A 166 -2.99 27.87 2.85
C LEU A 166 -1.98 28.87 2.31
N ALA A 167 -1.70 29.96 3.04
CA ALA A 167 -0.66 30.93 2.68
C ALA A 167 0.74 30.31 2.72
N LEU A 168 1.05 29.49 3.73
CA LEU A 168 2.31 28.77 3.84
C LEU A 168 2.49 27.68 2.77
N ASN A 169 1.39 27.17 2.21
CA ASN A 169 1.36 26.14 1.18
C ASN A 169 0.88 26.69 -0.17
N LYS A 170 1.21 27.96 -0.47
CA LYS A 170 0.86 28.60 -1.73
C LYS A 170 1.42 27.78 -2.91
N GLY A 171 0.57 27.50 -3.89
CA GLY A 171 0.92 26.71 -5.07
C GLY A 171 0.83 25.20 -4.88
N SER A 172 0.33 24.72 -3.74
CA SER A 172 0.03 23.30 -3.53
C SER A 172 -1.34 22.87 -4.05
N VAL A 173 -2.12 23.79 -4.62
CA VAL A 173 -3.42 23.53 -5.27
C VAL A 173 -3.50 24.34 -6.55
N ILE A 174 -3.91 23.70 -7.64
CA ILE A 174 -4.27 24.37 -8.90
C ILE A 174 -5.69 23.98 -9.31
N ARG A 175 -6.36 24.86 -10.05
CA ARG A 175 -7.57 24.55 -10.80
C ARG A 175 -7.21 24.18 -12.22
N ARG A 176 -7.74 23.06 -12.71
CA ARG A 176 -7.61 22.61 -14.09
C ARG A 176 -8.97 22.51 -14.74
N ARG A 177 -9.04 22.87 -16.02
CA ARG A 177 -10.23 22.75 -16.85
C ARG A 177 -9.94 21.77 -17.97
N PHE A 178 -10.89 20.87 -18.20
CA PHE A 178 -10.79 19.84 -19.23
C PHE A 178 -11.98 19.93 -20.17
N ARG A 179 -11.72 19.80 -21.46
CA ARG A 179 -12.77 19.68 -22.47
C ARG A 179 -13.30 18.25 -22.55
N PRO A 180 -14.52 18.05 -23.07
CA PRO A 180 -15.06 16.72 -23.33
C PRO A 180 -14.05 15.86 -24.11
N GLY A 181 -13.74 14.67 -23.60
CA GLY A 181 -12.79 13.73 -24.18
C GLY A 181 -11.34 13.86 -23.68
N GLU A 182 -10.96 14.95 -23.01
CA GLU A 182 -9.59 15.12 -22.49
C GLU A 182 -9.30 14.20 -21.30
N ILE A 183 -8.07 13.71 -21.21
CA ILE A 183 -7.62 12.79 -20.18
C ILE A 183 -6.98 13.57 -19.04
N ILE A 184 -7.47 13.31 -17.82
CA ILE A 184 -6.98 13.96 -16.60
C ILE A 184 -5.74 13.22 -16.08
N CYS A 185 -5.81 11.89 -16.01
CA CYS A 185 -4.69 11.01 -15.69
C CYS A 185 -4.87 9.64 -16.34
N ARG A 186 -3.78 8.90 -16.51
CA ARG A 186 -3.78 7.58 -17.14
C ARG A 186 -3.50 6.48 -16.12
N GLU A 187 -4.15 5.34 -16.30
CA GLU A 187 -3.82 4.12 -15.60
C GLU A 187 -2.31 3.79 -15.70
N GLY A 188 -1.69 3.46 -14.56
CA GLY A 188 -0.26 3.18 -14.44
C GLY A 188 0.65 4.42 -14.39
N GLU A 189 0.12 5.63 -14.59
CA GLU A 189 0.89 6.87 -14.50
C GLU A 189 1.38 7.10 -13.06
N GLN A 190 2.63 7.52 -12.90
CA GLN A 190 3.17 7.92 -11.61
C GLN A 190 2.67 9.32 -11.25
N GLY A 191 2.38 9.57 -9.99
CA GLY A 191 1.89 10.87 -9.54
C GLY A 191 2.15 11.13 -8.07
N SER A 192 1.89 12.38 -7.66
CA SER A 192 2.00 12.83 -6.26
C SER A 192 0.85 13.74 -5.85
N THR A 193 -0.21 13.77 -6.66
CA THR A 193 -1.35 14.67 -6.53
C THR A 193 -2.65 13.90 -6.45
N ALA A 194 -3.65 14.48 -5.79
CA ALA A 194 -5.03 14.01 -5.84
C ALA A 194 -5.91 15.03 -6.57
N PHE A 195 -7.03 14.55 -7.08
CA PHE A 195 -7.98 15.36 -7.84
C PHE A 195 -9.33 15.41 -7.12
N TYR A 196 -9.90 16.60 -7.03
CA TYR A 196 -11.25 16.82 -6.52
C TYR A 196 -12.11 17.49 -7.59
N VAL A 197 -13.25 16.91 -7.93
CA VAL A 197 -14.13 17.41 -8.99
C VAL A 197 -14.97 18.59 -8.47
N LEU A 198 -14.80 19.77 -9.08
CA LEU A 198 -15.59 20.97 -8.75
C LEU A 198 -16.91 21.01 -9.54
N SER A 199 -16.84 20.70 -10.84
CA SER A 199 -17.95 20.75 -11.78
C SER A 199 -17.69 19.79 -12.94
N GLY A 200 -18.76 19.38 -13.63
CA GLY A 200 -18.69 18.42 -14.71
C GLY A 200 -18.68 16.95 -14.23
N GLN A 201 -18.54 16.04 -15.19
CA GLN A 201 -18.48 14.59 -14.95
C GLN A 201 -17.25 14.01 -15.63
N VAL A 202 -16.67 13.01 -15.00
CA VAL A 202 -15.54 12.24 -15.55
C VAL A 202 -15.90 10.76 -15.62
N GLU A 203 -15.43 10.11 -16.66
CA GLU A 203 -15.43 8.66 -16.80
C GLU A 203 -14.12 8.12 -16.25
N VAL A 204 -14.21 7.06 -15.46
CA VAL A 204 -13.07 6.30 -14.96
C VAL A 204 -13.11 4.92 -15.57
N SER A 205 -12.01 4.48 -16.17
CA SER A 205 -11.93 3.17 -16.80
C SER A 205 -10.56 2.52 -16.65
N ILE A 206 -10.56 1.19 -16.62
CA ILE A 206 -9.35 0.38 -16.79
C ILE A 206 -9.33 -0.10 -18.24
N SER A 207 -8.22 0.21 -18.91
CA SER A 207 -7.98 -0.11 -20.31
C SER A 207 -7.11 -1.36 -20.48
N THR A 208 -6.57 -1.87 -19.38
CA THR A 208 -5.86 -3.15 -19.34
C THR A 208 -6.79 -4.27 -19.82
N PRO A 209 -6.33 -5.15 -20.73
CA PRO A 209 -7.18 -6.22 -21.23
C PRO A 209 -7.60 -7.12 -20.08
N MET A 210 -8.89 -7.35 -19.96
CA MET A 210 -9.49 -8.33 -19.06
C MET A 210 -9.44 -9.75 -19.65
N ALA A 211 -8.46 -9.99 -20.51
CA ALA A 211 -8.10 -11.33 -20.91
C ALA A 211 -7.09 -11.84 -19.87
N HIS A 212 -7.47 -12.87 -19.14
CA HIS A 212 -6.53 -13.72 -18.43
C HIS A 212 -5.42 -14.15 -19.38
N VAL A 213 -4.20 -14.26 -18.85
CA VAL A 213 -3.26 -15.24 -19.40
C VAL A 213 -3.96 -16.58 -19.13
N LYS A 214 -4.72 -17.11 -20.08
CA LYS A 214 -5.68 -18.18 -19.79
C LYS A 214 -4.92 -19.37 -19.20
N SER A 215 -5.28 -19.73 -17.97
CA SER A 215 -5.01 -21.04 -17.38
C SER A 215 -6.19 -21.95 -17.71
N GLY A 216 -6.31 -22.29 -18.99
CA GLY A 216 -7.31 -23.25 -19.47
C GLY A 216 -6.60 -24.27 -20.35
N PRO A 217 -6.99 -25.56 -20.29
CA PRO A 217 -6.26 -26.60 -21.01
C PRO A 217 -6.33 -26.32 -22.52
N PRO A 218 -5.21 -26.44 -23.26
CA PRO A 218 -5.23 -26.35 -24.71
C PRO A 218 -5.96 -27.59 -25.23
N THR A 219 -7.22 -27.45 -25.64
CA THR A 219 -7.88 -28.50 -26.42
C THR A 219 -7.21 -28.56 -27.79
N GLY A 220 -6.23 -29.45 -27.91
CA GLY A 220 -5.48 -29.69 -29.13
C GLY A 220 -6.35 -30.32 -30.21
N ARG A 221 -6.42 -29.68 -31.38
CA ARG A 221 -6.21 -30.28 -32.72
C ARG A 221 -6.36 -29.18 -33.78
N ALA A 222 -5.29 -28.95 -34.53
CA ALA A 222 -5.28 -28.05 -35.67
C ALA A 222 -6.23 -28.58 -36.75
N GLY A 223 -7.22 -27.76 -37.14
CA GLY A 223 -8.16 -28.12 -38.20
C GLY A 223 -9.18 -27.00 -38.46
N VAL A 224 -9.67 -26.96 -39.71
CA VAL A 224 -10.53 -25.95 -40.36
C VAL A 224 -11.82 -25.59 -39.58
N ALA A 225 -12.15 -26.31 -38.51
CA ALA A 225 -13.24 -26.00 -37.58
C ALA A 225 -13.08 -24.66 -36.82
N ASN A 226 -11.87 -24.07 -36.78
CA ASN A 226 -11.62 -22.78 -36.13
C ASN A 226 -12.31 -21.57 -36.79
N PHE A 227 -12.75 -21.69 -38.04
CA PHE A 227 -13.47 -20.61 -38.73
C PHE A 227 -14.94 -20.52 -38.28
N PHE A 228 -15.62 -21.66 -38.12
CA PHE A 228 -17.04 -21.69 -37.69
C PHE A 228 -17.22 -21.46 -36.18
N ARG A 229 -16.22 -21.80 -35.34
CA ARG A 229 -16.28 -21.52 -33.89
C ARG A 229 -16.08 -20.03 -33.54
N ARG A 230 -15.45 -19.24 -34.42
CA ARG A 230 -15.39 -17.77 -34.27
C ARG A 230 -16.75 -17.09 -34.43
N LEU A 231 -17.67 -17.69 -35.20
CA LEU A 231 -19.04 -17.18 -35.34
C LEU A 231 -19.92 -17.56 -34.13
N SER A 232 -19.68 -18.70 -33.49
CA SER A 232 -20.42 -19.08 -32.28
C SER A 232 -19.92 -18.38 -31.01
N GLN A 233 -18.74 -17.74 -31.03
CA GLN A 233 -18.25 -16.89 -29.92
C GLN A 233 -18.95 -15.53 -29.81
N LEU A 234 -19.83 -15.18 -30.75
CA LEU A 234 -20.74 -14.03 -30.61
C LEU A 234 -21.98 -14.34 -29.75
N VAL A 235 -22.23 -15.62 -29.43
CA VAL A 235 -23.42 -16.04 -28.68
C VAL A 235 -23.03 -17.18 -27.73
N GLY A 236 -22.77 -16.84 -26.47
CA GLY A 236 -22.59 -17.79 -25.37
C GLY A 236 -21.24 -17.66 -24.67
N SER A 237 -21.23 -16.90 -23.58
CA SER A 237 -20.18 -16.91 -22.56
C SER A 237 -20.36 -18.14 -21.68
N ASP A 238 -19.47 -19.14 -21.79
CA ASP A 238 -19.33 -20.14 -20.73
C ASP A 238 -18.72 -19.43 -19.52
N GLU A 239 -19.45 -19.42 -18.41
CA GLU A 239 -19.09 -18.80 -17.14
C GLU A 239 -17.87 -19.51 -16.52
N ASP A 240 -16.84 -18.74 -16.19
CA ASP A 240 -15.68 -19.18 -15.39
C ASP A 240 -16.16 -19.64 -14.01
N GLN A 241 -16.25 -20.95 -13.78
CA GLN A 241 -16.47 -21.51 -12.45
C GLN A 241 -15.15 -21.52 -11.67
N ARG A 242 -14.89 -20.44 -10.93
CA ARG A 242 -13.83 -20.37 -9.91
C ARG A 242 -14.42 -20.58 -8.52
N ASP A 243 -13.73 -21.35 -7.68
CA ASP A 243 -14.15 -21.78 -6.34
C ASP A 243 -14.11 -20.64 -5.29
N ASP A 244 -13.47 -19.51 -5.64
CA ASP A 244 -13.56 -18.26 -4.88
C ASP A 244 -14.61 -17.39 -5.58
N GLY A 245 -15.73 -17.11 -4.89
CA GLY A 245 -16.93 -16.48 -5.48
C GLY A 245 -16.64 -15.28 -6.40
N PRO A 246 -17.50 -15.02 -7.40
CA PRO A 246 -17.18 -14.13 -8.51
C PRO A 246 -17.08 -12.70 -8.01
N GLN A 247 -15.86 -12.18 -7.89
CA GLN A 247 -15.70 -10.75 -7.74
C GLN A 247 -16.15 -10.06 -9.03
N ARG A 248 -17.28 -9.36 -8.92
CA ARG A 248 -17.86 -8.60 -10.02
C ARG A 248 -17.28 -7.20 -10.16
N PHE A 249 -16.32 -6.81 -9.31
CA PHE A 249 -15.84 -5.43 -9.24
C PHE A 249 -14.32 -5.34 -9.13
N ILE A 250 -13.74 -4.36 -9.83
CA ILE A 250 -12.32 -4.01 -9.81
C ILE A 250 -12.14 -2.77 -8.94
N PRO A 251 -11.34 -2.86 -7.86
CA PRO A 251 -11.10 -1.72 -7.01
C PRO A 251 -10.17 -0.69 -7.66
N ILE A 252 -10.45 0.58 -7.38
CA ILE A 252 -9.64 1.72 -7.86
C ILE A 252 -9.45 2.77 -6.76
N ASP A 253 -8.47 3.64 -6.97
CA ASP A 253 -8.16 4.83 -6.19
C ASP A 253 -9.21 5.94 -6.44
N GLY A 254 -10.44 5.67 -5.99
CA GLY A 254 -11.59 6.54 -6.15
C GLY A 254 -12.77 6.12 -5.25
N PRO A 255 -13.90 6.86 -5.34
CA PRO A 255 -15.06 6.59 -4.51
C PRO A 255 -15.83 5.35 -4.99
N ILE A 256 -15.66 4.92 -6.23
CA ILE A 256 -16.45 3.86 -6.88
C ILE A 256 -15.55 2.69 -7.30
N ASP A 257 -16.09 1.46 -7.30
CA ASP A 257 -15.45 0.30 -7.93
C ASP A 257 -15.95 0.16 -9.38
N LEU A 258 -15.10 -0.39 -10.26
CA LEU A 258 -15.46 -0.63 -11.66
C LEU A 258 -16.11 -2.00 -11.81
N ASP A 259 -17.15 -2.14 -12.63
CA ASP A 259 -17.72 -3.46 -12.92
C ASP A 259 -16.74 -4.32 -13.75
N TYR A 260 -16.62 -5.61 -13.44
CA TYR A 260 -15.69 -6.49 -14.15
C TYR A 260 -16.15 -6.76 -15.59
N GLY A 261 -17.45 -6.87 -15.87
CA GLY A 261 -17.93 -7.06 -17.24
C GLY A 261 -17.73 -5.83 -18.11
N ASN A 262 -17.85 -4.64 -17.51
CA ASN A 262 -17.64 -3.35 -18.14
C ASN A 262 -16.94 -2.38 -17.19
N PRO A 263 -15.59 -2.30 -17.21
CA PRO A 263 -14.78 -1.59 -16.22
C PRO A 263 -14.80 -0.08 -16.43
N VAL A 264 -15.99 0.51 -16.35
CA VAL A 264 -16.27 1.92 -16.59
C VAL A 264 -17.23 2.42 -15.51
N ALA A 265 -16.85 3.53 -14.87
CA ALA A 265 -17.69 4.21 -13.89
C ALA A 265 -17.64 5.73 -14.11
N ARG A 266 -18.50 6.47 -13.40
CA ARG A 266 -18.55 7.93 -13.45
C ARG A 266 -18.26 8.53 -12.09
N ILE A 267 -17.52 9.64 -12.09
CA ILE A 267 -17.24 10.47 -10.92
C ILE A 267 -17.73 11.89 -11.23
N GLY A 268 -18.42 12.50 -10.27
CA GLY A 268 -19.03 13.80 -10.39
C GLY A 268 -18.55 14.79 -9.32
N PRO A 269 -19.17 15.98 -9.25
CA PRO A 269 -18.79 17.05 -8.33
C PRO A 269 -18.82 16.58 -6.86
N GLY A 270 -17.85 17.06 -6.10
CA GLY A 270 -17.72 16.73 -4.67
C GLY A 270 -16.93 15.46 -4.38
N GLU A 271 -16.48 14.73 -5.41
CA GLU A 271 -15.75 13.48 -5.26
C GLU A 271 -14.24 13.63 -5.49
N LEU A 272 -13.48 12.78 -4.80
CA LEU A 272 -12.02 12.74 -4.81
C LEU A 272 -11.54 11.45 -5.49
N PHE A 273 -10.52 11.55 -6.35
CA PHE A 273 -9.80 10.39 -6.88
C PHE A 273 -8.30 10.64 -6.92
N GLY A 274 -7.50 9.56 -6.95
CA GLY A 274 -6.05 9.67 -6.93
C GLY A 274 -5.46 9.92 -5.53
N GLU A 275 -6.19 9.59 -4.47
CA GLU A 275 -5.75 9.82 -3.09
C GLU A 275 -4.57 8.92 -2.73
N MET A 276 -4.58 7.66 -3.17
CA MET A 276 -3.52 6.68 -2.90
C MET A 276 -2.25 7.01 -3.66
N THR A 277 -2.36 7.49 -4.89
CA THR A 277 -1.22 8.08 -5.58
C THR A 277 -0.63 9.25 -4.79
N CYS A 278 -1.47 10.09 -4.22
CA CYS A 278 -1.03 11.25 -3.43
C CYS A 278 -0.39 10.85 -2.10
N MET A 279 -0.99 9.92 -1.34
CA MET A 279 -0.61 9.56 0.04
C MET A 279 0.41 8.43 0.14
N SER A 280 0.29 7.43 -0.73
CA SER A 280 1.09 6.20 -0.71
C SER A 280 2.02 6.06 -1.92
N PHE A 281 2.04 7.04 -2.83
CA PHE A 281 2.83 7.02 -4.07
C PHE A 281 2.54 5.82 -4.98
N TYR A 282 1.31 5.30 -4.93
CA TYR A 282 0.89 4.25 -5.86
C TYR A 282 0.65 4.84 -7.26
N PRO A 283 0.96 4.10 -8.34
CA PRO A 283 0.57 4.50 -9.68
C PRO A 283 -0.95 4.66 -9.78
N ARG A 284 -1.41 5.52 -10.69
CA ARG A 284 -2.83 5.73 -10.96
C ARG A 284 -3.50 4.39 -11.26
N SER A 285 -4.54 4.05 -10.50
CA SER A 285 -5.23 2.77 -10.64
C SER A 285 -6.08 2.65 -11.91
N ALA A 286 -6.45 3.79 -12.52
CA ALA A 286 -7.36 3.86 -13.65
C ALA A 286 -7.11 5.11 -14.50
N THR A 287 -7.62 5.09 -15.74
CA THR A 287 -7.64 6.23 -16.63
C THR A 287 -8.89 7.06 -16.34
N VAL A 288 -8.72 8.37 -16.24
CA VAL A 288 -9.83 9.31 -15.98
C VAL A 288 -9.96 10.29 -17.14
N ARG A 289 -11.16 10.40 -17.71
CA ARG A 289 -11.47 11.23 -18.88
C ARG A 289 -12.65 12.14 -18.60
N ALA A 290 -12.57 13.41 -18.99
CA ALA A 290 -13.71 14.32 -18.91
C ALA A 290 -14.79 13.92 -19.91
N LEU A 291 -16.05 13.76 -19.47
CA LEU A 291 -17.18 13.49 -20.35
C LEU A 291 -17.81 14.77 -20.90
N GLU A 292 -17.67 15.86 -20.15
CA GLU A 292 -18.18 17.19 -20.46
C GLU A 292 -17.11 18.24 -20.12
N GLU A 293 -17.46 19.53 -20.14
CA GLU A 293 -16.56 20.55 -19.58
C GLU A 293 -16.45 20.33 -18.06
N THR A 294 -15.26 19.94 -17.61
CA THR A 294 -15.01 19.54 -16.23
C THR A 294 -13.94 20.42 -15.60
N GLU A 295 -14.21 20.92 -14.40
CA GLU A 295 -13.21 21.59 -13.57
C GLU A 295 -12.82 20.72 -12.39
N VAL A 296 -11.51 20.59 -12.16
CA VAL A 296 -10.97 19.85 -11.01
C VAL A 296 -9.95 20.68 -10.25
N LEU A 297 -9.86 20.46 -8.94
CA LEU A 297 -8.71 20.86 -8.15
C LEU A 297 -7.68 19.74 -8.16
N GLU A 298 -6.46 20.04 -8.57
CA GLU A 298 -5.32 19.13 -8.40
C GLU A 298 -4.48 19.64 -7.22
N MET A 299 -4.24 18.78 -6.23
CA MET A 299 -3.60 19.17 -4.97
C MET A 299 -2.51 18.20 -4.52
N LEU A 300 -1.51 18.74 -3.83
CA LEU A 300 -0.39 17.97 -3.26
C LEU A 300 -0.75 17.34 -1.91
N ARG A 301 0.05 16.34 -1.50
CA ARG A 301 -0.11 15.56 -0.26
C ARG A 301 -0.31 16.40 0.99
N ASN A 302 0.47 17.45 1.17
CA ASN A 302 0.38 18.35 2.33
C ASN A 302 -1.03 18.94 2.49
N VAL A 303 -1.67 19.31 1.38
CA VAL A 303 -3.04 19.86 1.39
C VAL A 303 -4.05 18.74 1.63
N LEU A 304 -3.94 17.63 0.90
CA LEU A 304 -4.85 16.49 1.07
C LEU A 304 -4.85 15.97 2.52
N HIS A 305 -3.68 15.83 3.14
CA HIS A 305 -3.52 15.39 4.52
C HIS A 305 -4.25 16.29 5.53
N VAL A 306 -4.19 17.62 5.32
CA VAL A 306 -4.91 18.57 6.18
C VAL A 306 -6.41 18.54 5.93
N LEU A 307 -6.83 18.36 4.68
CA LEU A 307 -8.24 18.19 4.34
C LEU A 307 -8.81 16.92 4.98
N GLN A 308 -8.13 15.78 4.89
CA GLN A 308 -8.57 14.52 5.51
C GLN A 308 -8.72 14.61 7.04
N LYS A 309 -7.94 15.48 7.71
CA LYS A 309 -8.08 15.77 9.15
C LYS A 309 -9.18 16.76 9.49
N ASN A 310 -9.72 17.47 8.50
CA ASN A 310 -10.81 18.42 8.71
C ASN A 310 -12.14 17.66 8.83
N LYS A 311 -12.78 17.78 10.01
CA LYS A 311 -14.06 17.12 10.31
C LYS A 311 -15.17 17.39 9.29
N ARG A 312 -15.24 18.62 8.76
CA ARG A 312 -16.27 19.01 7.80
C ARG A 312 -16.06 18.34 6.45
N PHE A 313 -14.82 18.35 5.97
CA PHE A 313 -14.45 17.69 4.73
C PHE A 313 -14.67 16.18 4.82
N LYS A 314 -14.25 15.57 5.94
CA LYS A 314 -14.47 14.15 6.21
C LYS A 314 -15.96 13.78 6.17
N ALA A 315 -16.80 14.56 6.85
CA ALA A 315 -18.25 14.34 6.85
C ALA A 315 -18.88 14.46 5.44
N GLU A 316 -18.37 15.38 4.60
CA GLU A 316 -18.86 15.56 3.23
C GLU A 316 -18.48 14.38 2.32
N LEU A 317 -17.24 13.90 2.42
CA LEU A 317 -16.79 12.68 1.74
C LEU A 317 -17.55 11.44 2.21
N GLU A 318 -17.71 11.28 3.54
CA GLU A 318 -18.45 10.17 4.15
C GLU A 318 -19.90 10.12 3.64
N ARG A 319 -20.58 11.27 3.57
CA ARG A 319 -21.94 11.34 3.01
C ARG A 319 -21.97 10.90 1.55
N GLY A 320 -21.08 11.46 0.72
CA GLY A 320 -20.99 11.09 -0.69
C GLY A 320 -20.71 9.59 -0.90
N TYR A 321 -19.86 9.01 -0.04
CA TYR A 321 -19.57 7.58 -0.04
C TYR A 321 -20.78 6.73 0.37
N ARG A 322 -21.47 7.08 1.46
CA ARG A 322 -22.69 6.39 1.94
C ARG A 322 -23.80 6.38 0.89
N GLU A 323 -24.01 7.51 0.22
CA GLU A 323 -25.08 7.66 -0.77
C GLU A 323 -24.80 6.94 -2.10
N ARG A 324 -23.55 6.87 -2.55
CA ARG A 324 -23.22 6.47 -3.94
C ARG A 324 -22.35 5.23 -4.08
N ALA A 325 -21.56 4.89 -3.07
CA ALA A 325 -20.47 3.92 -3.20
C ALA A 325 -20.51 2.76 -2.20
N LEU A 326 -21.05 2.98 -1.00
CA LEU A 326 -21.14 1.94 0.02
C LEU A 326 -21.96 0.75 -0.47
N ALA A 327 -23.04 0.99 -1.21
CA ALA A 327 -23.86 -0.05 -1.80
C ALA A 327 -23.06 -0.99 -2.71
N THR A 328 -22.22 -0.42 -3.59
CA THR A 328 -21.35 -1.18 -4.49
C THR A 328 -20.27 -1.91 -3.72
N HIS A 329 -19.65 -1.26 -2.74
CA HIS A 329 -18.61 -1.88 -1.92
C HIS A 329 -19.16 -3.03 -1.07
N LEU A 330 -20.34 -2.88 -0.45
CA LEU A 330 -20.98 -3.98 0.26
C LEU A 330 -21.25 -5.14 -0.69
N ARG A 331 -21.83 -4.89 -1.87
CA ARG A 331 -22.08 -5.95 -2.86
C ARG A 331 -20.80 -6.59 -3.43
N SER A 332 -19.64 -5.93 -3.34
CA SER A 332 -18.37 -6.52 -3.78
C SER A 332 -17.76 -7.49 -2.75
N VAL A 333 -18.26 -7.49 -1.51
CA VAL A 333 -17.93 -8.50 -0.51
C VAL A 333 -18.73 -9.77 -0.79
N PRO A 334 -18.10 -10.94 -1.02
CA PRO A 334 -18.80 -12.16 -1.45
C PRO A 334 -20.02 -12.54 -0.58
N MET A 335 -19.91 -12.41 0.75
CA MET A 335 -21.00 -12.71 1.68
C MET A 335 -22.18 -11.73 1.63
N PHE A 336 -21.95 -10.54 1.10
CA PHE A 336 -22.96 -9.50 0.95
C PHE A 336 -23.40 -9.36 -0.54
N ALA A 337 -22.95 -10.24 -1.43
CA ALA A 337 -23.29 -10.14 -2.85
C ALA A 337 -24.80 -10.30 -3.14
N GLY A 338 -25.52 -11.05 -2.30
CA GLY A 338 -26.96 -11.30 -2.39
C GLY A 338 -27.84 -10.38 -1.53
N VAL A 339 -27.28 -9.32 -0.93
CA VAL A 339 -28.03 -8.48 0.01
C VAL A 339 -29.08 -7.63 -0.70
N THR A 340 -30.23 -7.44 -0.04
CA THR A 340 -31.31 -6.60 -0.53
C THR A 340 -30.97 -5.11 -0.38
N ASP A 341 -31.64 -4.26 -1.15
CA ASP A 341 -31.49 -2.80 -1.00
C ASP A 341 -31.90 -2.31 0.39
N ASP A 342 -32.83 -3.02 1.06
CA ASP A 342 -33.22 -2.79 2.45
C ASP A 342 -32.06 -3.02 3.43
N PHE A 343 -31.22 -4.04 3.21
CA PHE A 343 -30.01 -4.27 4.00
C PHE A 343 -29.00 -3.14 3.83
N ILE A 344 -28.77 -2.73 2.58
CA ILE A 344 -27.81 -1.66 2.26
C ILE A 344 -28.26 -0.35 2.91
N GLY A 345 -29.54 0.01 2.74
CA GLY A 345 -30.13 1.20 3.35
C GLY A 345 -30.01 1.20 4.88
N HIS A 346 -30.16 0.04 5.53
CA HIS A 346 -29.99 -0.08 6.97
C HIS A 346 -28.56 0.21 7.45
N LEU A 347 -27.55 -0.24 6.71
CA LEU A 347 -26.14 -0.02 7.05
C LEU A 347 -25.63 1.37 6.68
N CYS A 348 -26.16 2.00 5.62
CA CYS A 348 -25.68 3.31 5.15
C CYS A 348 -25.61 4.37 6.25
N ASP A 349 -26.58 4.40 7.16
CA ASP A 349 -26.64 5.42 8.23
C ASP A 349 -25.83 5.05 9.48
N ARG A 350 -25.33 3.82 9.57
CA ARG A 350 -24.73 3.23 10.80
C ARG A 350 -23.25 2.87 10.64
N VAL A 351 -22.67 3.12 9.48
CA VAL A 351 -21.25 2.89 9.21
C VAL A 351 -20.41 4.13 9.43
N GLU A 352 -19.21 3.99 9.96
CA GLU A 352 -18.23 5.08 10.09
C GLU A 352 -17.00 4.79 9.23
N LEU A 353 -16.46 5.79 8.52
CA LEU A 353 -15.20 5.63 7.80
C LEU A 353 -14.05 6.00 8.74
N ILE A 354 -13.12 5.07 8.97
CA ILE A 354 -11.97 5.30 9.82
C ILE A 354 -10.69 5.10 9.04
N GLN A 355 -9.81 6.09 9.13
CA GLN A 355 -8.50 6.10 8.49
C GLN A 355 -7.42 5.74 9.51
N TYR A 356 -6.47 4.91 9.08
CA TYR A 356 -5.31 4.49 9.82
C TYR A 356 -4.05 4.75 9.01
N GLU A 357 -3.04 5.29 9.67
CA GLU A 357 -1.71 5.52 9.14
C GLU A 357 -0.91 4.20 9.12
N PRO A 358 0.10 4.07 8.24
CA PRO A 358 0.99 2.91 8.23
C PRO A 358 1.58 2.61 9.62
N GLY A 359 1.51 1.35 10.06
CA GLY A 359 1.98 0.87 11.36
C GLY A 359 0.98 0.99 12.50
N GLN A 360 -0.16 1.69 12.32
CA GLN A 360 -1.16 1.80 13.39
C GLN A 360 -1.90 0.48 13.61
N VAL A 361 -2.13 0.16 14.88
CA VAL A 361 -2.92 -1.01 15.28
C VAL A 361 -4.40 -0.65 15.30
N ILE A 362 -5.22 -1.43 14.59
CA ILE A 362 -6.66 -1.25 14.47
C ILE A 362 -7.40 -1.92 15.64
N CYS A 363 -7.03 -3.15 16.00
CA CYS A 363 -7.49 -3.84 17.21
C CYS A 363 -6.45 -4.86 17.68
N ARG A 364 -6.36 -5.13 18.98
CA ARG A 364 -5.38 -6.09 19.54
C ARG A 364 -6.04 -7.38 19.96
N GLN A 365 -5.30 -8.49 19.81
CA GLN A 365 -5.69 -9.77 20.39
C GLN A 365 -5.96 -9.65 21.89
N GLY A 366 -7.04 -10.29 22.35
CA GLY A 366 -7.48 -10.30 23.74
C GLY A 366 -8.32 -9.08 24.16
N GLU A 367 -8.40 -8.03 23.35
CA GLU A 367 -9.31 -6.90 23.62
C GLU A 367 -10.77 -7.31 23.39
N ALA A 368 -11.70 -6.53 23.95
CA ALA A 368 -13.12 -6.72 23.70
C ALA A 368 -13.44 -6.52 22.20
N ALA A 369 -14.29 -7.39 21.66
CA ALA A 369 -14.79 -7.25 20.30
C ALA A 369 -16.01 -6.33 20.29
N ASP A 370 -15.83 -5.12 19.75
CA ASP A 370 -16.80 -4.03 19.80
C ASP A 370 -17.25 -3.51 18.41
N SER A 371 -16.60 -3.99 17.35
CA SER A 371 -16.79 -3.50 15.98
C SER A 371 -16.39 -4.53 14.94
N PHE A 372 -17.09 -4.52 13.82
CA PHE A 372 -16.76 -5.21 12.59
C PHE A 372 -16.14 -4.22 11.61
N PHE A 373 -15.17 -4.67 10.81
CA PHE A 373 -14.43 -3.80 9.89
C PHE A 373 -14.40 -4.38 8.48
N LEU A 374 -14.72 -3.56 7.49
CA LEU A 374 -14.55 -3.86 6.08
C LEU A 374 -13.44 -2.97 5.50
N VAL A 375 -12.41 -3.56 4.90
CA VAL A 375 -11.30 -2.82 4.31
C VAL A 375 -11.77 -2.16 3.02
N ARG A 376 -11.77 -0.82 2.98
CA ARG A 376 -12.07 -0.03 1.77
C ARG A 376 -10.81 0.32 1.01
N ILE A 377 -9.75 0.73 1.69
CA ILE A 377 -8.49 1.13 1.07
C ILE A 377 -7.33 0.59 1.91
N GLY A 378 -6.24 0.24 1.24
CA GLY A 378 -5.00 -0.21 1.87
C GLY A 378 -4.98 -1.70 2.24
N PHE A 379 -3.98 -2.07 3.04
CA PHE A 379 -3.68 -3.43 3.47
C PHE A 379 -3.59 -3.53 5.00
N VAL A 380 -4.29 -4.51 5.55
CA VAL A 380 -4.28 -4.85 6.97
C VAL A 380 -3.55 -6.17 7.18
N LYS A 381 -2.54 -6.17 8.05
CA LYS A 381 -1.85 -7.36 8.53
C LYS A 381 -2.55 -7.90 9.76
N VAL A 382 -2.91 -9.18 9.73
CA VAL A 382 -3.50 -9.90 10.87
C VAL A 382 -2.45 -10.82 11.46
N THR A 383 -2.12 -10.61 12.73
CA THR A 383 -1.15 -11.39 13.48
C THR A 383 -1.75 -11.98 14.74
N GLN A 384 -1.23 -13.12 15.17
CA GLN A 384 -1.58 -13.73 16.43
C GLN A 384 -0.32 -13.95 17.26
N THR A 385 -0.38 -13.49 18.51
CA THR A 385 0.71 -13.60 19.48
C THR A 385 0.55 -14.87 20.30
N PHE A 386 1.66 -15.58 20.48
CA PHE A 386 1.81 -16.77 21.31
C PHE A 386 2.93 -16.53 22.33
N PRO A 387 3.05 -17.38 23.38
CA PRO A 387 4.17 -17.30 24.31
C PRO A 387 5.52 -17.38 23.58
N GLY A 388 6.21 -16.24 23.44
CA GLY A 388 7.52 -16.14 22.83
C GLY A 388 7.56 -15.91 21.31
N SER A 389 6.43 -15.79 20.61
CA SER A 389 6.42 -15.54 19.15
C SER A 389 5.18 -14.81 18.66
N GLU A 390 5.30 -14.17 17.50
CA GLU A 390 4.19 -13.57 16.76
C GLU A 390 4.11 -14.22 15.38
N MET A 391 2.92 -14.62 14.96
CA MET A 391 2.69 -15.26 13.67
C MET A 391 1.73 -14.42 12.83
N VAL A 392 2.05 -14.25 11.55
CA VAL A 392 1.13 -13.63 10.60
C VAL A 392 0.13 -14.65 10.11
N LEU A 393 -1.16 -14.39 10.35
CA LEU A 393 -2.25 -15.23 9.88
C LEU A 393 -2.61 -14.89 8.44
N ARG A 394 -2.75 -13.61 8.11
CA ARG A 394 -3.23 -13.19 6.78
C ARG A 394 -2.98 -11.72 6.53
N TYR A 395 -3.09 -11.35 5.26
CA TYR A 395 -3.11 -10.00 4.77
C TYR A 395 -4.48 -9.74 4.14
N LEU A 396 -5.13 -8.67 4.56
CA LEU A 396 -6.46 -8.29 4.10
C LEU A 396 -6.33 -7.03 3.26
N ALA A 397 -6.83 -7.09 2.04
CA ALA A 397 -6.90 -5.95 1.12
C ALA A 397 -8.35 -5.47 1.01
N ARG A 398 -8.59 -4.48 0.15
CA ARG A 398 -9.95 -4.01 -0.14
C ARG A 398 -10.91 -5.15 -0.51
N GLY A 399 -12.12 -5.08 0.02
CA GLY A 399 -13.15 -6.11 -0.15
C GLY A 399 -13.02 -7.29 0.82
N ASN A 400 -11.93 -7.36 1.59
CA ASN A 400 -11.83 -8.25 2.74
C ASN A 400 -12.32 -7.55 4.01
N TYR A 401 -12.71 -8.34 5.00
CA TYR A 401 -13.23 -7.86 6.28
C TYR A 401 -12.63 -8.66 7.44
N PHE A 402 -12.74 -8.10 8.65
CA PHE A 402 -12.28 -8.70 9.89
C PHE A 402 -13.07 -8.24 11.11
N GLY A 403 -12.88 -8.96 12.22
CA GLY A 403 -13.48 -8.66 13.52
C GLY A 403 -14.75 -9.45 13.82
N GLU A 404 -15.25 -10.22 12.84
CA GLU A 404 -16.42 -11.08 12.93
C GLU A 404 -16.29 -12.16 13.98
N ILE A 405 -15.11 -12.80 14.10
CA ILE A 405 -14.91 -13.95 14.99
C ILE A 405 -15.15 -13.54 16.45
N GLY A 406 -14.66 -12.35 16.82
CA GLY A 406 -14.84 -11.84 18.18
C GLY A 406 -16.28 -11.48 18.50
N LEU A 407 -17.01 -10.92 17.52
CA LEU A 407 -18.41 -10.51 17.68
C LEU A 407 -19.37 -11.72 17.66
N LEU A 408 -19.13 -12.72 16.82
CA LEU A 408 -19.94 -13.94 16.75
C LEU A 408 -19.62 -14.92 17.90
N GLY A 409 -18.40 -14.85 18.42
CA GLY A 409 -17.89 -15.75 19.46
C GLY A 409 -17.93 -15.15 20.87
N GLY A 410 -16.88 -15.42 21.65
CA GLY A 410 -16.79 -15.07 23.07
C GLY A 410 -16.58 -13.59 23.42
N GLY A 411 -16.85 -12.67 22.49
CA GLY A 411 -16.72 -11.23 22.73
C GLY A 411 -15.29 -10.70 22.81
N VAL A 412 -14.29 -11.47 22.36
CA VAL A 412 -12.87 -11.10 22.43
C VAL A 412 -12.19 -11.23 21.07
N ARG A 413 -11.24 -10.32 20.79
CA ARG A 413 -10.43 -10.34 19.57
C ARG A 413 -9.48 -11.54 19.60
N THR A 414 -9.52 -12.37 18.56
CA THR A 414 -8.65 -13.57 18.44
C THR A 414 -7.25 -13.26 17.91
N ALA A 415 -7.09 -12.12 17.23
CA ALA A 415 -5.86 -11.70 16.56
C ALA A 415 -5.71 -10.16 16.60
N THR A 416 -4.48 -9.69 16.44
CA THR A 416 -4.13 -8.28 16.27
C THR A 416 -4.22 -7.90 14.79
N CYS A 417 -4.88 -6.79 14.48
CA CYS A 417 -4.97 -6.25 13.12
C CYS A 417 -4.24 -4.90 13.07
N SER A 418 -3.33 -4.71 12.10
CA SER A 418 -2.53 -3.50 11.96
C SER A 418 -2.49 -3.02 10.51
N ALA A 419 -2.48 -1.71 10.30
CA ALA A 419 -2.36 -1.09 8.99
C ALA A 419 -0.91 -1.19 8.48
N LEU A 420 -0.72 -1.65 7.25
CA LEU A 420 0.62 -1.69 6.62
C LEU A 420 0.92 -0.44 5.80
N ASP A 421 -0.12 0.13 5.20
CA ASP A 421 -0.09 1.38 4.45
C ASP A 421 -1.21 2.32 4.97
N HIS A 422 -1.58 3.33 4.19
CA HIS A 422 -2.74 4.16 4.51
C HIS A 422 -3.99 3.32 4.31
N VAL A 423 -4.62 2.93 5.41
CA VAL A 423 -5.80 2.08 5.41
C VAL A 423 -7.02 2.91 5.71
N GLU A 424 -8.08 2.70 4.94
CA GLU A 424 -9.41 3.15 5.33
C GLU A 424 -10.35 1.96 5.46
N VAL A 425 -11.07 1.90 6.58
CA VAL A 425 -12.06 0.86 6.86
C VAL A 425 -13.44 1.47 7.04
N VAL A 426 -14.45 0.70 6.62
CA VAL A 426 -15.83 0.90 7.05
C VAL A 426 -15.99 0.16 8.38
N GLN A 427 -16.23 0.90 9.46
CA GLN A 427 -16.51 0.35 10.78
C GLN A 427 -18.02 0.23 10.99
N ILE A 428 -18.47 -0.93 11.45
CA ILE A 428 -19.82 -1.19 11.94
C ILE A 428 -19.71 -1.50 13.43
N ARG A 429 -20.43 -0.75 14.28
CA ARG A 429 -20.43 -0.98 15.73
C ARG A 429 -21.05 -2.34 16.07
N GLY A 430 -20.61 -2.97 17.15
CA GLY A 430 -21.09 -4.29 17.58
C GLY A 430 -22.61 -4.36 17.72
N ASP A 431 -23.25 -3.36 18.34
CA ASP A 431 -24.70 -3.30 18.49
C ASP A 431 -25.43 -3.28 17.13
N ASP A 432 -24.92 -2.50 16.19
CA ASP A 432 -25.47 -2.41 14.83
C ASP A 432 -25.23 -3.71 14.05
N PHE A 433 -24.07 -4.34 14.24
CA PHE A 433 -23.75 -5.65 13.68
C PHE A 433 -24.70 -6.74 14.22
N HIS A 434 -24.95 -6.78 15.52
CA HIS A 434 -25.89 -7.74 16.10
C HIS A 434 -27.33 -7.53 15.64
N ALA A 435 -27.79 -6.28 15.62
CA ALA A 435 -29.11 -5.93 15.08
C ALA A 435 -29.25 -6.34 13.61
N MET A 436 -28.19 -6.17 12.82
CA MET A 436 -28.11 -6.63 11.43
C MET A 436 -28.25 -8.16 11.34
N LEU A 437 -27.54 -8.93 12.17
CA LEU A 437 -27.61 -10.39 12.15
C LEU A 437 -28.95 -10.97 12.63
N GLU A 438 -29.69 -10.24 13.47
CA GLU A 438 -31.06 -10.60 13.85
C GLU A 438 -32.05 -10.37 12.71
N ARG A 439 -31.88 -9.27 11.97
CA ARG A 439 -32.76 -8.91 10.85
C ARG A 439 -32.50 -9.75 9.59
N PHE A 440 -31.27 -10.20 9.38
CA PHE A 440 -30.86 -10.93 8.18
C PHE A 440 -30.17 -12.27 8.53
N PRO A 441 -30.95 -13.33 8.84
CA PRO A 441 -30.42 -14.62 9.28
C PRO A 441 -29.51 -15.33 8.26
N GLU A 442 -29.72 -15.11 6.96
CA GLU A 442 -28.88 -15.69 5.91
C GLU A 442 -27.44 -15.17 5.98
N ILE A 443 -27.28 -13.88 6.30
CA ILE A 443 -25.96 -13.25 6.47
C ILE A 443 -25.26 -13.80 7.71
N ARG A 444 -26.01 -14.04 8.79
CA ARG A 444 -25.50 -14.70 10.00
C ARG A 444 -24.95 -16.08 9.69
N ALA A 445 -25.71 -16.92 8.99
CA ALA A 445 -25.25 -18.27 8.64
C ALA A 445 -23.95 -18.24 7.82
N ASN A 446 -23.85 -17.34 6.84
CA ASN A 446 -22.64 -17.19 6.02
C ASN A 446 -21.43 -16.72 6.85
N LEU A 447 -21.63 -15.77 7.76
CA LEU A 447 -20.58 -15.25 8.64
C LEU A 447 -20.11 -16.28 9.65
N GLU A 448 -21.02 -17.07 10.23
CA GLU A 448 -20.68 -18.15 11.17
C GLU A 448 -19.89 -19.27 10.48
N ALA A 449 -20.30 -19.67 9.27
CA ALA A 449 -19.59 -20.68 8.48
C ALA A 449 -18.16 -20.24 8.14
N GLU A 450 -18.00 -19.01 7.65
CA GLU A 450 -16.69 -18.46 7.30
C GLU A 450 -15.80 -18.24 8.53
N ALA A 451 -16.36 -17.76 9.65
CA ALA A 451 -15.63 -17.66 10.92
C ALA A 451 -15.12 -19.03 11.41
N ALA A 452 -15.93 -20.08 11.28
CA ALA A 452 -15.52 -21.45 11.63
C ALA A 452 -14.37 -21.96 10.75
N THR A 453 -14.45 -21.76 9.42
CA THR A 453 -13.37 -22.09 8.49
C THR A 453 -12.07 -21.36 8.84
N ARG A 454 -12.16 -20.05 9.11
CA ARG A 454 -11.00 -19.23 9.50
C ARG A 454 -10.33 -19.73 10.78
N LEU A 455 -11.12 -20.05 11.81
CA LEU A 455 -10.63 -20.60 13.07
C LEU A 455 -9.94 -21.95 12.88
N ALA A 456 -10.50 -22.83 12.05
CA ALA A 456 -9.90 -24.13 11.75
C ALA A 456 -8.54 -23.97 11.04
N HIS A 457 -8.46 -23.10 10.02
CA HIS A 457 -7.21 -22.80 9.32
C HIS A 457 -6.14 -22.18 10.25
N ASP A 458 -6.54 -21.29 11.16
CA ASP A 458 -5.62 -20.71 12.14
C ASP A 458 -5.08 -21.81 13.08
N GLN A 459 -5.95 -22.68 13.61
CA GLN A 459 -5.53 -23.82 14.45
C GLN A 459 -4.56 -24.78 13.75
N GLU A 460 -4.82 -25.13 12.49
CA GLU A 460 -3.92 -25.98 11.70
C GLU A 460 -2.54 -25.32 11.51
N ARG A 461 -2.51 -24.00 11.25
CA ARG A 461 -1.25 -23.26 11.14
C ARG A 461 -0.48 -23.26 12.45
N HIS A 462 -1.15 -23.20 13.60
CA HIS A 462 -0.49 -23.24 14.91
C HIS A 462 0.21 -24.56 15.14
N GLN A 463 -0.47 -25.68 14.83
CA GLN A 463 0.10 -27.02 15.00
C GLN A 463 1.39 -27.18 14.20
N ARG A 464 1.44 -26.61 12.98
CA ARG A 464 2.63 -26.64 12.11
C ARG A 464 3.80 -25.76 12.59
N VAL A 465 3.53 -24.68 13.33
CA VAL A 465 4.58 -23.75 13.81
C VAL A 465 5.21 -24.22 15.12
N SER A 466 4.49 -24.98 15.96
CA SER A 466 4.97 -25.40 17.30
C SER A 466 6.13 -26.42 17.32
N THR A 467 6.62 -26.86 16.15
CA THR A 467 7.61 -27.94 16.03
C THR A 467 9.00 -27.50 15.58
N VAL A 468 9.29 -26.20 15.41
CA VAL A 468 10.58 -25.73 14.87
C VAL A 468 11.29 -24.76 15.83
N PRO A 469 12.44 -25.14 16.43
CA PRO A 469 13.29 -24.24 17.19
C PRO A 469 13.98 -23.22 16.26
N ILE A 470 13.84 -21.93 16.59
CA ILE A 470 14.37 -20.79 15.85
C ILE A 470 15.41 -20.09 16.74
N ALA A 471 16.69 -20.25 16.42
CA ALA A 471 17.73 -19.34 16.94
C ALA A 471 18.99 -19.21 16.05
N ASP A 472 19.38 -20.20 15.23
CA ASP A 472 20.69 -20.14 14.52
C ASP A 472 20.65 -20.27 12.97
N PHE A 473 19.50 -20.11 12.29
CA PHE A 473 19.33 -20.47 10.86
C PHE A 473 18.87 -19.32 9.92
N LEU A 474 19.21 -18.07 10.23
CA LEU A 474 18.50 -16.87 9.76
C LEU A 474 19.03 -16.13 8.50
N THR A 475 20.00 -16.63 7.72
CA THR A 475 20.72 -15.73 6.79
C THR A 475 20.29 -15.70 5.31
N GLN A 476 19.36 -16.54 4.82
CA GLN A 476 19.08 -16.62 3.36
C GLN A 476 17.60 -16.72 2.91
N GLY A 477 16.62 -16.53 3.80
CA GLY A 477 15.19 -16.44 3.43
C GLY A 477 14.56 -17.72 2.85
N LEU A 478 15.24 -18.88 2.97
CA LEU A 478 14.70 -20.20 2.58
C LEU A 478 13.64 -20.73 3.55
N MET A 479 13.67 -20.24 4.80
CA MET A 479 12.74 -20.65 5.87
C MET A 479 11.36 -19.99 5.77
N GLU A 480 11.24 -18.88 5.05
CA GLU A 480 9.95 -18.24 4.78
C GLU A 480 9.17 -18.96 3.68
N ALA A 481 9.84 -19.72 2.83
CA ALA A 481 9.21 -20.43 1.73
C ALA A 481 8.42 -21.64 2.24
N GLN A 482 7.18 -21.79 1.77
CA GLN A 482 6.36 -22.96 2.08
C GLN A 482 6.44 -23.99 0.95
N ASN A 483 6.87 -23.58 -0.24
CA ASN A 483 7.06 -24.45 -1.38
C ASN A 483 8.17 -23.92 -2.29
N LEU A 484 9.30 -24.63 -2.37
CA LEU A 484 10.42 -24.27 -3.24
C LEU A 484 10.49 -25.18 -4.45
N LEU A 485 10.77 -24.60 -5.62
CA LEU A 485 11.27 -25.35 -6.76
C LEU A 485 12.80 -25.43 -6.67
N LEU A 486 13.32 -26.64 -6.50
CA LEU A 486 14.74 -26.94 -6.59
C LEU A 486 15.05 -27.59 -7.94
N ILE A 487 16.20 -27.24 -8.51
CA ILE A 487 16.78 -27.90 -9.68
C ILE A 487 18.09 -28.55 -9.23
N ASP A 488 18.13 -29.88 -9.19
CA ASP A 488 19.34 -30.66 -8.96
C ASP A 488 20.30 -30.50 -10.16
N LEU A 489 21.40 -29.78 -9.94
CA LEU A 489 22.38 -29.43 -10.95
C LEU A 489 23.23 -30.64 -11.40
N GLU A 490 23.29 -31.72 -10.64
CA GLU A 490 23.96 -32.96 -11.05
C GLU A 490 23.10 -33.77 -12.04
N ARG A 491 21.77 -33.68 -11.90
CA ARG A 491 20.80 -34.36 -12.78
C ARG A 491 20.36 -33.49 -13.95
N CYS A 492 20.44 -32.17 -13.83
CA CYS A 492 19.94 -31.24 -14.82
C CYS A 492 20.85 -31.14 -16.05
N THR A 493 20.38 -31.66 -17.18
CA THR A 493 21.07 -31.55 -18.48
C THR A 493 20.80 -30.22 -19.21
N ARG A 494 20.06 -29.29 -18.60
CA ARG A 494 19.64 -28.00 -19.19
C ARG A 494 18.89 -28.14 -20.52
N CYS A 495 18.08 -29.19 -20.68
CA CYS A 495 17.24 -29.42 -21.87
C CYS A 495 16.03 -28.48 -22.04
N ASP A 496 15.82 -27.54 -21.12
CA ASP A 496 14.75 -26.51 -21.11
C ASP A 496 13.30 -27.00 -21.07
N LEU A 497 13.07 -28.31 -20.96
CA LEU A 497 11.71 -28.88 -20.95
C LEU A 497 10.85 -28.36 -19.79
N CYS A 498 11.42 -28.11 -18.61
CA CYS A 498 10.69 -27.53 -17.48
C CYS A 498 10.18 -26.10 -17.77
N VAL A 499 10.98 -25.28 -18.47
CA VAL A 499 10.62 -23.90 -18.84
C VAL A 499 9.59 -23.92 -19.97
N ARG A 500 9.79 -24.78 -20.97
CA ARG A 500 8.86 -24.94 -22.11
C ARG A 500 7.51 -25.49 -21.67
N ALA A 501 7.48 -26.45 -20.76
CA ALA A 501 6.25 -27.00 -20.21
C ALA A 501 5.52 -25.97 -19.36
N CYS A 502 6.24 -25.18 -18.56
CA CYS A 502 5.65 -24.05 -17.85
C CYS A 502 5.04 -23.05 -18.84
N ALA A 503 5.78 -22.61 -19.86
CA ALA A 503 5.25 -21.73 -20.89
C ALA A 503 4.03 -22.34 -21.61
N ALA A 504 4.08 -23.62 -21.99
CA ALA A 504 2.97 -24.29 -22.67
C ALA A 504 1.71 -24.41 -21.81
N ALA A 505 1.85 -24.55 -20.49
CA ALA A 505 0.75 -24.52 -19.54
C ALA A 505 0.15 -23.12 -19.34
N HIS A 506 0.83 -22.06 -19.81
CA HIS A 506 0.46 -20.67 -19.58
C HIS A 506 0.60 -19.82 -20.86
N ASP A 507 0.03 -20.30 -21.97
CA ASP A 507 -0.08 -19.56 -23.26
C ASP A 507 1.23 -18.96 -23.78
N GLY A 508 2.34 -19.68 -23.59
CA GLY A 508 3.68 -19.26 -24.03
C GLY A 508 4.42 -18.36 -23.04
N VAL A 509 3.81 -17.99 -21.91
CA VAL A 509 4.44 -17.17 -20.87
C VAL A 509 4.99 -18.06 -19.77
N THR A 510 6.31 -18.19 -19.69
CA THR A 510 6.92 -18.94 -18.59
C THR A 510 6.88 -18.16 -17.29
N ARG A 511 6.41 -18.81 -16.22
CA ARG A 511 6.44 -18.31 -14.84
C ARG A 511 7.64 -18.86 -14.05
N LEU A 512 8.54 -19.58 -14.74
CA LEU A 512 9.72 -20.21 -14.19
C LEU A 512 10.97 -19.54 -14.74
N VAL A 513 11.76 -18.94 -13.84
CA VAL A 513 13.11 -18.47 -14.15
C VAL A 513 14.11 -19.40 -13.46
N ARG A 514 15.00 -20.02 -14.24
CA ARG A 514 16.08 -20.90 -13.72
C ARG A 514 17.31 -20.10 -13.30
N ASP A 515 17.05 -19.05 -12.54
CA ASP A 515 18.06 -18.29 -11.82
C ASP A 515 17.74 -18.36 -10.33
N GLY A 516 18.63 -17.86 -9.47
CA GLY A 516 18.38 -17.79 -8.03
C GLY A 516 19.49 -18.40 -7.19
N LEU A 517 19.19 -18.63 -5.92
CA LEU A 517 20.17 -19.06 -4.93
C LEU A 517 20.68 -20.46 -5.26
N ARG A 518 22.00 -20.63 -5.28
CA ARG A 518 22.64 -21.95 -5.37
C ARG A 518 23.06 -22.41 -3.99
N PHE A 519 22.65 -23.61 -3.63
CA PHE A 519 22.97 -24.24 -2.37
C PHE A 519 23.30 -25.72 -2.60
N ASP A 520 24.53 -26.11 -2.29
CA ASP A 520 25.06 -27.45 -2.59
C ASP A 520 24.87 -27.75 -4.11
N LYS A 521 24.37 -28.93 -4.46
CA LYS A 521 23.98 -29.28 -5.83
C LYS A 521 22.65 -28.72 -6.31
N TYR A 522 21.94 -27.93 -5.50
CA TYR A 522 20.61 -27.43 -5.85
C TYR A 522 20.65 -25.95 -6.27
N LEU A 523 19.90 -25.62 -7.31
CA LEU A 523 19.48 -24.26 -7.62
C LEU A 523 18.05 -24.06 -7.14
N VAL A 524 17.84 -23.11 -6.23
CA VAL A 524 16.52 -22.64 -5.81
C VAL A 524 16.02 -21.68 -6.89
N ALA A 525 15.13 -22.15 -7.75
CA ALA A 525 14.66 -21.40 -8.89
C ALA A 525 13.82 -20.19 -8.47
N THR A 526 14.07 -19.04 -9.11
CA THR A 526 13.28 -17.81 -9.03
C THR A 526 11.89 -18.08 -9.59
N SER A 527 11.03 -18.50 -8.69
CA SER A 527 9.63 -18.85 -8.88
C SER A 527 8.93 -18.63 -7.55
N CYS A 528 7.62 -18.38 -7.57
CA CYS A 528 6.88 -18.15 -6.33
C CYS A 528 7.21 -19.22 -5.28
N ARG A 529 7.67 -18.75 -4.12
CA ARG A 529 8.05 -19.57 -2.96
C ARG A 529 6.85 -19.87 -2.03
N SER A 530 5.68 -19.29 -2.34
CA SER A 530 4.49 -19.27 -1.49
C SER A 530 4.82 -18.86 -0.05
N CYS A 531 5.61 -17.78 0.09
CA CYS A 531 6.21 -17.34 1.35
C CYS A 531 5.16 -17.19 2.45
N ARG A 532 5.53 -17.47 3.70
CA ARG A 532 4.69 -17.21 4.87
C ARG A 532 4.22 -15.76 4.88
N ASP A 533 5.15 -14.83 4.61
CA ASP A 533 4.88 -13.40 4.43
C ASP A 533 4.91 -12.99 2.92
N PRO A 534 3.76 -12.73 2.29
CA PRO A 534 3.66 -12.33 0.89
C PRO A 534 3.80 -10.81 0.73
N LEU A 535 4.99 -10.27 1.01
CA LEU A 535 5.26 -8.82 0.87
C LEU A 535 4.94 -8.28 -0.52
N CYS A 536 4.99 -9.12 -1.55
CA CYS A 536 4.63 -8.78 -2.92
C CYS A 536 3.17 -8.35 -3.10
N MET A 537 2.26 -8.68 -2.17
CA MET A 537 0.87 -8.23 -2.25
C MET A 537 0.68 -6.78 -1.86
N ILE A 538 1.60 -6.24 -1.05
CA ILE A 538 1.47 -4.91 -0.46
C ILE A 538 1.52 -3.87 -1.58
N GLY A 539 0.55 -2.94 -1.54
CA GLY A 539 0.51 -1.79 -2.42
C GLY A 539 0.04 -2.03 -3.84
N CYS A 540 -0.69 -3.12 -4.11
CA CYS A 540 -1.37 -3.26 -5.40
C CYS A 540 -2.54 -2.27 -5.52
N PRO A 541 -2.47 -1.28 -6.44
CA PRO A 541 -3.46 -0.19 -6.52
C PRO A 541 -4.85 -0.64 -7.00
N VAL A 542 -4.92 -1.81 -7.63
CA VAL A 542 -6.16 -2.40 -8.19
C VAL A 542 -6.51 -3.74 -7.58
N GLY A 543 -5.86 -4.14 -6.47
CA GLY A 543 -6.14 -5.41 -5.79
C GLY A 543 -6.10 -6.64 -6.71
N SER A 544 -5.24 -6.63 -7.74
CA SER A 544 -5.12 -7.73 -8.71
C SER A 544 -4.26 -8.87 -8.19
N ILE A 545 -3.32 -8.62 -7.27
CA ILE A 545 -2.52 -9.69 -6.65
C ILE A 545 -3.19 -10.16 -5.37
N ARG A 546 -3.35 -11.48 -5.23
CA ARG A 546 -4.09 -12.11 -4.12
C ARG A 546 -3.39 -13.35 -3.66
N ARG A 547 -3.79 -13.80 -2.48
CA ARG A 547 -3.37 -15.07 -1.92
C ARG A 547 -4.59 -15.90 -1.56
N ARG A 548 -4.65 -17.12 -2.07
CA ARG A 548 -5.68 -18.09 -1.67
C ARG A 548 -5.36 -18.69 -0.29
N ASP A 549 -6.35 -19.32 0.33
CA ASP A 549 -6.17 -20.08 1.58
C ASP A 549 -5.12 -21.20 1.44
N SER A 550 -5.03 -21.75 0.23
CA SER A 550 -4.05 -22.74 -0.19
C SER A 550 -2.62 -22.17 -0.37
N LEU A 551 -2.42 -20.89 0.00
CA LEU A 551 -1.17 -20.13 0.10
C LEU A 551 -0.52 -19.68 -1.21
N GLU A 552 -1.10 -20.03 -2.34
CA GLU A 552 -0.61 -19.59 -3.65
C GLU A 552 -0.90 -18.12 -3.89
N ILE A 553 0.01 -17.47 -4.61
CA ILE A 553 -0.18 -16.10 -5.09
C ILE A 553 -0.76 -16.18 -6.50
N ILE A 554 -1.86 -15.46 -6.69
CA ILE A 554 -2.55 -15.33 -7.97
C ILE A 554 -2.55 -13.86 -8.38
N ILE A 555 -2.39 -13.62 -9.68
CA ILE A 555 -2.46 -12.28 -10.26
C ILE A 555 -3.61 -12.28 -11.26
N GLU A 556 -4.62 -11.49 -10.95
CA GLU A 556 -5.84 -11.35 -11.71
C GLU A 556 -5.59 -10.59 -13.02
N ASP A 557 -6.49 -10.77 -13.97
CA ASP A 557 -6.40 -10.27 -15.31
C ASP A 557 -6.52 -8.74 -15.42
N TRP A 558 -7.10 -8.07 -14.42
CA TRP A 558 -7.09 -6.61 -14.33
C TRP A 558 -5.79 -6.03 -13.77
N CYS A 559 -4.70 -6.81 -13.71
CA CYS A 559 -3.37 -6.30 -13.37
C CYS A 559 -2.91 -5.21 -14.35
N ILE A 560 -2.79 -3.98 -13.86
CA ILE A 560 -2.42 -2.80 -14.65
C ILE A 560 -0.93 -2.72 -15.03
N GLY A 561 -0.13 -3.72 -14.64
CA GLY A 561 1.29 -3.78 -15.00
C GLY A 561 2.23 -2.83 -14.25
N CYS A 562 1.81 -2.26 -13.12
CA CYS A 562 2.57 -1.22 -12.43
C CYS A 562 3.91 -1.65 -11.81
N GLY A 563 4.21 -2.95 -11.70
CA GLY A 563 5.49 -3.45 -11.21
C GLY A 563 5.73 -3.43 -9.69
N LEU A 564 4.91 -2.73 -8.89
CA LEU A 564 5.10 -2.63 -7.43
C LEU A 564 5.24 -3.98 -6.72
N CYS A 565 4.48 -4.99 -7.17
CA CYS A 565 4.57 -6.35 -6.62
C CYS A 565 5.91 -7.04 -6.93
N ALA A 566 6.53 -6.76 -8.08
CA ALA A 566 7.85 -7.25 -8.43
C ALA A 566 8.94 -6.57 -7.59
N GLU A 567 8.85 -5.26 -7.40
CA GLU A 567 9.75 -4.49 -6.53
C GLU A 567 9.63 -4.92 -5.06
N SER A 568 8.40 -5.19 -4.61
CA SER A 568 8.12 -5.61 -3.23
C SER A 568 8.44 -7.09 -2.97
N CYS A 569 8.75 -7.88 -4.00
CA CYS A 569 9.12 -9.27 -3.83
C CYS A 569 10.60 -9.37 -3.44
N PRO A 570 10.95 -9.71 -2.17
CA PRO A 570 12.35 -9.78 -1.73
C PRO A 570 13.13 -10.91 -2.41
N TYR A 571 12.44 -11.78 -3.13
CA TYR A 571 12.97 -12.97 -3.78
C TYR A 571 12.97 -12.87 -5.31
N GLY A 572 12.47 -11.76 -5.89
CA GLY A 572 12.40 -11.58 -7.34
C GLY A 572 11.49 -12.56 -8.07
N ASN A 573 10.49 -13.15 -7.40
CA ASN A 573 9.66 -14.24 -7.94
C ASN A 573 8.44 -13.76 -8.78
N ILE A 574 8.29 -12.45 -8.96
CA ILE A 574 7.24 -11.87 -9.80
C ILE A 574 7.91 -11.30 -11.03
N ASN A 575 7.40 -11.68 -12.20
CA ASN A 575 7.94 -11.29 -13.50
C ASN A 575 6.95 -10.40 -14.22
N LEU A 576 7.44 -9.35 -14.89
CA LEU A 576 6.64 -8.54 -15.80
C LEU A 576 6.83 -9.07 -17.22
N HIS A 577 5.72 -9.32 -17.91
CA HIS A 577 5.72 -9.71 -19.30
C HIS A 577 4.96 -8.70 -20.14
N SER A 578 5.51 -8.39 -21.31
CA SER A 578 4.89 -7.51 -22.30
C SER A 578 3.84 -8.25 -23.12
N PHE A 579 2.67 -7.62 -23.28
CA PHE A 579 1.54 -8.11 -24.08
C PHE A 579 1.08 -7.01 -25.03
N THR A 580 0.78 -7.37 -26.27
CA THR A 580 0.22 -6.44 -27.24
C THR A 580 -1.29 -6.40 -27.12
N VAL A 581 -1.84 -5.21 -26.93
CA VAL A 581 -3.25 -4.98 -26.62
C VAL A 581 -3.84 -3.94 -27.57
N ALA A 582 -5.08 -4.13 -27.97
CA ALA A 582 -5.78 -3.20 -28.85
C ALA A 582 -6.55 -2.17 -28.01
N VAL A 583 -5.99 -0.97 -27.85
CA VAL A 583 -6.63 0.16 -27.14
C VAL A 583 -7.31 1.09 -28.14
N ALA A 584 -8.29 1.88 -27.71
CA ALA A 584 -8.88 2.91 -28.57
C ALA A 584 -7.80 3.92 -29.03
N ASP A 585 -7.79 4.25 -30.31
CA ASP A 585 -6.91 5.29 -30.85
C ASP A 585 -7.48 6.66 -30.50
N GLU A 586 -6.75 7.40 -29.68
CA GLU A 586 -7.13 8.74 -29.21
C GLU A 586 -7.12 9.78 -30.32
N LEU A 587 -6.33 9.57 -31.37
CA LEU A 587 -6.26 10.46 -32.53
C LEU A 587 -7.33 10.12 -33.57
N HIS A 588 -7.84 8.89 -33.56
CA HIS A 588 -8.81 8.39 -34.54
C HIS A 588 -9.97 7.66 -33.84
N PRO A 589 -10.99 8.39 -33.38
CA PRO A 589 -12.15 7.80 -32.72
C PRO A 589 -12.77 6.66 -33.53
N GLY A 590 -12.96 5.50 -32.90
CA GLY A 590 -13.50 4.29 -33.54
C GLY A 590 -12.44 3.31 -34.08
N GLN A 591 -11.16 3.71 -34.13
CA GLN A 591 -10.05 2.81 -34.46
C GLN A 591 -9.41 2.24 -33.18
N LYS A 592 -8.79 1.06 -33.31
CA LYS A 592 -7.98 0.47 -32.23
C LYS A 592 -6.51 0.48 -32.63
N LYS A 593 -5.64 0.96 -31.74
CA LYS A 593 -4.19 0.93 -31.86
C LYS A 593 -3.61 -0.19 -31.01
N ALA A 594 -2.64 -0.92 -31.58
CA ALA A 594 -1.84 -1.88 -30.82
C ALA A 594 -0.86 -1.13 -29.90
N VAL A 595 -0.95 -1.37 -28.59
CA VAL A 595 -0.06 -0.84 -27.56
C VAL A 595 0.50 -2.00 -26.76
N VAL A 596 1.76 -1.90 -26.33
CA VAL A 596 2.36 -2.89 -25.44
C VAL A 596 2.05 -2.52 -24.00
N ARG A 597 1.53 -3.47 -23.22
CA ARG A 597 1.28 -3.35 -21.78
C ARG A 597 2.00 -4.46 -21.04
N GLU A 598 2.49 -4.16 -19.86
CA GLU A 598 3.09 -5.18 -19.00
C GLU A 598 2.03 -5.81 -18.10
N LYS A 599 2.18 -7.08 -17.76
CA LYS A 599 1.44 -7.71 -16.66
C LYS A 599 2.38 -8.50 -15.79
N ALA A 600 2.13 -8.44 -14.49
CA ALA A 600 2.82 -9.25 -13.53
C ALA A 600 2.33 -10.71 -13.65
N THR A 601 3.25 -11.65 -13.58
CA THR A 601 2.97 -13.08 -13.51
C THR A 601 3.75 -13.68 -12.35
N THR A 602 3.20 -14.74 -11.78
CA THR A 602 3.89 -15.52 -10.77
C THR A 602 3.47 -16.98 -10.88
N CYS A 603 4.32 -17.87 -10.35
CA CYS A 603 4.03 -19.29 -10.35
C CYS A 603 2.82 -19.59 -9.45
N ASP A 604 1.81 -20.22 -10.04
CA ASP A 604 0.58 -20.71 -9.38
C ASP A 604 0.66 -22.20 -9.02
N LEU A 605 1.88 -22.75 -9.05
CA LEU A 605 2.17 -24.18 -8.87
C LEU A 605 1.48 -25.11 -9.90
N SER A 606 0.85 -24.56 -10.95
CA SER A 606 -0.04 -25.29 -11.85
C SER A 606 -1.03 -26.17 -11.09
N ARG A 607 -1.64 -25.64 -10.01
CA ARG A 607 -2.53 -26.40 -9.11
C ARG A 607 -3.75 -27.05 -9.77
N GLU A 608 -4.15 -26.56 -10.94
CA GLU A 608 -5.18 -27.17 -11.78
C GLU A 608 -4.73 -28.52 -12.38
N LEU A 609 -3.43 -28.80 -12.37
CA LEU A 609 -2.84 -30.06 -12.79
C LEU A 609 -2.51 -30.95 -11.59
N LYS A 610 -2.49 -32.26 -11.80
CA LYS A 610 -2.12 -33.25 -10.77
C LYS A 610 -0.71 -33.04 -10.21
N GLU A 611 0.20 -32.51 -11.03
CA GLU A 611 1.58 -32.20 -10.67
C GLU A 611 2.03 -30.93 -11.43
N PRO A 612 2.89 -30.08 -10.84
CA PRO A 612 3.37 -28.88 -11.53
C PRO A 612 4.04 -29.21 -12.86
N ALA A 613 3.66 -28.50 -13.94
CA ALA A 613 4.14 -28.80 -15.30
C ALA A 613 5.67 -28.84 -15.43
N CYS A 614 6.35 -27.97 -14.68
CA CYS A 614 7.82 -27.90 -14.65
C CYS A 614 8.50 -29.12 -14.03
N VAL A 615 7.84 -29.79 -13.08
CA VAL A 615 8.31 -31.03 -12.44
C VAL A 615 7.99 -32.22 -13.34
N TYR A 616 6.73 -32.34 -13.75
CA TYR A 616 6.24 -33.42 -14.62
C TYR A 616 7.06 -33.55 -15.92
N ALA A 617 7.41 -32.42 -16.54
CA ALA A 617 8.13 -32.41 -17.80
C ALA A 617 9.65 -32.64 -17.68
N CYS A 618 10.19 -32.87 -16.48
CA CYS A 618 11.62 -33.08 -16.29
C CYS A 618 12.00 -34.57 -16.48
N PRO A 619 12.61 -34.99 -17.61
CA PRO A 619 12.89 -36.41 -17.85
C PRO A 619 14.04 -36.95 -16.98
N HIS A 620 14.75 -36.09 -16.27
CA HIS A 620 15.88 -36.45 -15.41
C HIS A 620 15.53 -36.39 -13.91
N ALA A 621 14.26 -36.13 -13.57
CA ALA A 621 13.81 -35.90 -12.19
C ALA A 621 14.70 -34.88 -11.45
N ALA A 622 15.16 -33.86 -12.18
CA ALA A 622 16.05 -32.82 -11.67
C ALA A 622 15.28 -31.65 -11.07
N ALA A 623 14.11 -31.30 -11.63
CA ALA A 623 13.22 -30.29 -11.07
C ALA A 623 12.30 -30.94 -10.03
N ILE A 624 12.34 -30.48 -8.79
CA ILE A 624 11.55 -31.02 -7.67
C ILE A 624 10.94 -29.89 -6.85
N ARG A 625 9.71 -30.08 -6.38
CA ARG A 625 9.02 -29.14 -5.49
C ARG A 625 9.06 -29.68 -4.06
N VAL A 626 9.55 -28.88 -3.11
CA VAL A 626 9.81 -29.34 -1.74
C VAL A 626 9.32 -28.34 -0.71
N GLU A 627 8.89 -28.86 0.44
CA GLU A 627 8.77 -28.06 1.66
C GLU A 627 10.16 -27.92 2.30
N PRO A 628 10.72 -26.71 2.44
CA PRO A 628 12.13 -26.54 2.82
C PRO A 628 12.48 -27.10 4.18
N LEU A 629 11.59 -26.90 5.17
CA LEU A 629 11.80 -27.39 6.53
C LEU A 629 11.98 -28.90 6.57
N THR A 630 11.07 -29.61 5.91
CA THR A 630 11.08 -31.07 5.84
C THR A 630 12.24 -31.58 4.99
N PHE A 631 12.50 -30.96 3.84
CA PHE A 631 13.51 -31.42 2.89
C PHE A 631 14.94 -31.20 3.37
N PHE A 632 15.19 -30.08 4.06
CA PHE A 632 16.52 -29.75 4.58
C PHE A 632 16.71 -30.18 6.05
N ALA A 633 15.70 -30.74 6.73
CA ALA A 633 15.79 -31.15 8.13
C ALA A 633 17.08 -31.93 8.46
N ASP A 634 17.39 -32.96 7.66
CA ASP A 634 18.57 -33.81 7.87
C ASP A 634 19.90 -33.09 7.57
N LYS A 635 19.90 -32.12 6.65
CA LYS A 635 21.07 -31.30 6.29
C LYS A 635 21.29 -30.11 7.24
N LEU A 636 20.24 -29.64 7.90
CA LEU A 636 20.27 -28.55 8.90
C LEU A 636 20.56 -29.08 10.31
N ALA A 637 20.45 -30.40 10.55
CA ALA A 637 20.90 -31.06 11.78
C ALA A 637 22.43 -31.12 11.96
N LEU A 638 23.18 -30.17 11.38
CA LEU A 638 24.64 -30.09 11.42
C LEU A 638 25.11 -28.94 12.33
N ALA A 639 24.97 -29.17 13.63
CA ALA A 639 26.02 -28.94 14.63
C ALA A 639 25.55 -29.61 15.94
N LYS A 640 25.80 -30.92 16.07
CA LYS A 640 25.97 -31.52 17.40
C LYS A 640 27.38 -31.28 17.88
#